data_AF-A0A7W6GMW2-F1
#
_entry.id   AF-A0A7W6GMW2-F1
#
_cell.length_a   1.000
_cell.length_b   1.000
_cell.length_c   1.000
_cell.angle_alpha   90.00
_cell.angle_beta   90.00
_cell.angle_gamma   90.00
#
_symmetry.space_group_name_H-M   'P 1'
#
loop_
_entity.id
_entity.type
_entity.pdbx_description
1 polymer ?
#
loop_
_entity_poly.entity_id
_entity_poly.type
_entity_poly.pdbx_seq_one_letter_code
_entity_poly.pdbx_strand_id
1 'polypeptide(L)'
;MSIAAEVQGKIESAVAEGDEEALQKLLNDLYEPAERTDKPFDAAIQLRPEIKRQLAEVAVESDAAMNWANRIGRATRWLAYRRKTAGGFDGLRIVEEGDSWFQYPLLLDDTIDQLSRDEDKAIFSLSGAGDLLGDMADRREYVDALTQTAATVMLLSGGGNDMLGGGRFASFLLTYSAGKTADDLLNVPLVETELRKATDAYRRILKEVRQRFPRVQVFGHAYDVPHPQGEGRWIGKPLTERGIPLDIGRSIVESVLDRFAGQLRALQGEFSNFRFVDLRGKVDRGRSSWFDELHPKNPGYGRAAQAFRDAIAELASEGALEFATAGAAIPVTRMAPGVALLGLEATGRVIVLDPGHGGAPPPTKVGGSSWNNAIGPDGTLEKTLTLDVAGRVKANLESHGHQVFLTRTGDVNLSLAQRAALARTRSAAVFVSIHFNASTGHNAQGTETFVHTDHTDASRRLCLAVQRAMVGELGLHDRNASHPGGIKEGVFGVINGSSHAASTAAVLHEVSFLDRADEERKLKTEAYRDRIARALARGIETYLGAGVESLALETASDEIGDAIELGALEAGQSVPAYLGAAEAEASGWVGGYALPVDGMAASDGDLARQIAEGLARDLGTRADDVGNDVHEFAYVDPGTGFNVSDMGRSVEADTGALTTLFAGVESAGFDMARYEAFIRGLGLRHFVPAEFLFLGNSNAPGARCSGRNALPPENLWGNIAKTARMLDEIRKRLGAPIRILSCYRNAAYNGCVGGERNSRHMQFNAIDWRCDSGTVDRWHQVAMEVRRSNPELAGGIGRYPRQGFIHVDTRGSNADWNG
;
A
#
# COMPACT_ATOMS: atom_id res chain seq x y z
N MET A 1 25.67 -19.16 13.31
CA MET A 1 24.63 -19.01 12.27
C MET A 1 24.21 -17.54 12.25
N SER A 2 23.23 -17.12 11.44
CA SER A 2 22.53 -15.86 11.73
C SER A 2 21.76 -16.05 13.04
N ILE A 3 21.58 -14.98 13.83
CA ILE A 3 20.85 -15.06 15.11
C ILE A 3 19.40 -15.50 14.88
N ALA A 4 18.77 -15.07 13.78
CA ALA A 4 17.46 -15.53 13.34
C ALA A 4 17.41 -17.05 13.11
N ALA A 5 18.40 -17.63 12.44
CA ALA A 5 18.46 -19.09 12.20
C ALA A 5 18.73 -19.89 13.50
N GLU A 6 19.46 -19.32 14.46
CA GLU A 6 19.65 -19.95 15.78
C GLU A 6 18.37 -19.92 16.63
N VAL A 7 17.64 -18.79 16.63
CA VAL A 7 16.33 -18.68 17.29
C VAL A 7 15.33 -19.64 16.66
N GLN A 8 15.24 -19.65 15.33
CA GLN A 8 14.35 -20.54 14.57
C GLN A 8 14.62 -22.02 14.87
N GLY A 9 15.89 -22.46 14.86
CA GLY A 9 16.25 -23.84 15.18
C GLY A 9 15.93 -24.25 16.62
N LYS A 10 16.01 -23.33 17.60
CA LYS A 10 15.60 -23.60 18.99
C LYS A 10 14.08 -23.77 19.12
N ILE A 11 13.29 -22.98 18.38
CA ILE A 11 11.82 -23.13 18.32
C ILE A 11 11.46 -24.49 17.71
N GLU A 12 12.12 -24.88 16.61
CA GLU A 12 11.89 -26.17 15.93
C GLU A 12 12.21 -27.37 16.82
N SER A 13 13.36 -27.36 17.53
CA SER A 13 13.73 -28.42 18.48
C SER A 13 12.68 -28.56 19.59
N ALA A 14 12.33 -27.44 20.24
CA ALA A 14 11.34 -27.43 21.33
C ALA A 14 9.95 -27.90 20.86
N VAL A 15 9.51 -27.54 19.66
CA VAL A 15 8.22 -28.00 19.08
C VAL A 15 8.25 -29.47 18.65
N ALA A 16 9.41 -30.01 18.30
CA ALA A 16 9.60 -31.44 18.00
C ALA A 16 9.67 -32.30 19.27
N GLU A 17 10.31 -31.79 20.33
CA GLU A 17 10.50 -32.45 21.62
C GLU A 17 9.27 -32.33 22.54
N GLY A 18 8.42 -31.31 22.33
CA GLY A 18 7.26 -31.00 23.16
C GLY A 18 7.60 -30.13 24.37
N ASP A 19 8.72 -29.41 24.33
CA ASP A 19 9.31 -28.69 25.46
C ASP A 19 8.86 -27.21 25.51
N GLU A 20 7.80 -26.96 26.29
CA GLU A 20 7.34 -25.59 26.60
C GLU A 20 8.31 -24.83 27.53
N GLU A 21 9.12 -25.53 28.35
CA GLU A 21 10.13 -24.87 29.20
C GLU A 21 11.27 -24.30 28.34
N ALA A 22 11.68 -25.01 27.28
CA ALA A 22 12.64 -24.51 26.30
C ALA A 22 12.11 -23.29 25.52
N LEU A 23 10.84 -23.28 25.11
CA LEU A 23 10.22 -22.10 24.48
C LEU A 23 10.17 -20.90 25.44
N GLN A 24 9.72 -21.12 26.68
CA GLN A 24 9.66 -20.08 27.71
C GLN A 24 11.06 -19.56 28.09
N LYS A 25 12.07 -20.44 28.13
CA LYS A 25 13.47 -20.05 28.35
C LYS A 25 14.01 -19.24 27.18
N LEU A 26 13.76 -19.65 25.93
CA LEU A 26 14.19 -18.89 24.74
C LEU A 26 13.60 -17.49 24.75
N LEU A 27 12.34 -17.33 25.18
CA LEU A 27 11.70 -16.03 25.37
C LEU A 27 12.44 -15.18 26.42
N ASN A 28 12.77 -15.76 27.58
CA ASN A 28 13.49 -15.08 28.65
C ASN A 28 14.95 -14.75 28.30
N ASP A 29 15.58 -15.55 27.41
CA ASP A 29 16.93 -15.32 26.88
C ASP A 29 16.96 -14.16 25.87
N LEU A 30 15.87 -13.93 25.12
CA LEU A 30 15.81 -12.92 24.06
C LEU A 30 15.37 -11.52 24.54
N TYR A 31 14.46 -11.45 25.52
CA TYR A 31 13.81 -10.20 25.94
C TYR A 31 13.98 -9.89 27.44
N GLU A 32 13.77 -8.64 27.82
CA GLU A 32 13.88 -8.13 29.20
C GLU A 32 12.92 -6.97 29.49
N PRO A 33 12.47 -6.78 30.75
CA PRO A 33 11.64 -5.63 31.14
C PRO A 33 12.26 -4.29 30.73
N ALA A 34 11.46 -3.43 30.10
CA ALA A 34 11.92 -2.12 29.67
C ALA A 34 12.08 -1.17 30.87
N GLU A 35 13.23 -0.51 30.99
CA GLU A 35 13.57 0.32 32.16
C GLU A 35 12.79 1.65 32.21
N ARG A 36 12.20 2.11 31.08
CA ARG A 36 11.72 3.49 30.95
C ARG A 36 10.69 3.65 29.82
N THR A 37 9.41 3.61 30.19
CA THR A 37 8.26 3.79 29.28
C THR A 37 8.06 5.25 28.83
N ASP A 38 9.14 5.97 28.52
CA ASP A 38 9.18 7.39 28.16
C ASP A 38 9.72 7.64 26.74
N LYS A 39 9.67 6.61 25.88
CA LYS A 39 10.06 6.65 24.46
C LYS A 39 9.13 5.84 23.57
N PRO A 40 9.09 6.11 22.25
CA PRO A 40 8.41 5.25 21.29
C PRO A 40 8.98 3.83 21.29
N PHE A 41 8.12 2.84 21.02
CA PHE A 41 8.40 1.39 20.92
C PHE A 41 8.52 0.59 22.23
N ASP A 42 8.28 1.19 23.40
CA ASP A 42 8.19 0.43 24.66
C ASP A 42 6.88 -0.39 24.73
N ALA A 43 6.93 -1.63 24.24
CA ALA A 43 6.28 -2.73 24.93
C ALA A 43 6.99 -2.92 26.29
N ALA A 44 6.30 -3.44 27.33
CA ALA A 44 6.91 -3.50 28.65
C ALA A 44 8.09 -4.49 28.79
N ILE A 45 8.45 -5.22 27.72
CA ILE A 45 9.79 -5.78 27.51
C ILE A 45 10.39 -5.36 26.16
N GLN A 46 11.72 -5.22 26.10
CA GLN A 46 12.52 -5.00 24.90
C GLN A 46 13.39 -6.23 24.57
N LEU A 47 13.98 -6.32 23.37
CA LEU A 47 15.11 -7.23 23.13
C LEU A 47 16.29 -6.87 24.06
N ARG A 48 17.02 -7.86 24.58
CA ARG A 48 18.19 -7.60 25.44
C ARG A 48 19.28 -6.81 24.70
N PRO A 49 20.01 -5.89 25.35
CA PRO A 49 21.09 -5.12 24.74
C PRO A 49 22.17 -5.97 24.05
N GLU A 50 22.43 -7.19 24.52
CA GLU A 50 23.33 -8.18 23.90
C GLU A 50 22.80 -8.66 22.54
N ILE A 51 21.49 -8.82 22.40
CA ILE A 51 20.79 -9.26 21.19
C ILE A 51 20.67 -8.08 20.21
N LYS A 52 20.25 -6.90 20.70
CA LYS A 52 20.20 -5.65 19.91
C LYS A 52 21.55 -5.34 19.24
N ARG A 53 22.65 -5.43 19.99
CA ARG A 53 24.02 -5.23 19.47
C ARG A 53 24.48 -6.24 18.42
N GLN A 54 23.78 -7.37 18.25
CA GLN A 54 24.07 -8.38 17.21
C GLN A 54 23.21 -8.22 15.95
N LEU A 55 22.15 -7.41 15.97
CA LEU A 55 21.22 -7.21 14.85
C LEU A 55 21.63 -6.09 13.88
N ALA A 56 22.48 -5.17 14.32
CA ALA A 56 23.33 -4.31 13.47
C ALA A 56 22.67 -3.39 12.42
N GLU A 57 21.40 -2.97 12.57
CA GLU A 57 20.88 -1.69 12.03
C GLU A 57 19.52 -1.37 12.68
N VAL A 58 19.22 -0.08 12.94
CA VAL A 58 18.04 0.32 13.76
C VAL A 58 16.71 -0.07 13.10
N ALA A 59 16.65 -0.14 11.77
CA ALA A 59 15.46 -0.58 11.04
C ALA A 59 15.18 -2.09 11.17
N VAL A 60 16.17 -2.91 11.51
CA VAL A 60 16.04 -4.37 11.64
C VAL A 60 15.51 -4.78 13.03
N GLU A 61 15.70 -3.93 14.04
CA GLU A 61 15.46 -4.26 15.45
C GLU A 61 13.98 -4.50 15.80
N SER A 62 13.07 -3.63 15.33
CA SER A 62 11.63 -3.70 15.62
C SER A 62 10.97 -4.97 15.06
N ASP A 63 11.18 -5.22 13.78
CA ASP A 63 10.35 -6.19 13.05
C ASP A 63 10.84 -7.62 13.28
N ALA A 64 12.17 -7.80 13.45
CA ALA A 64 12.72 -9.06 13.92
C ALA A 64 12.26 -9.40 15.36
N ALA A 65 12.18 -8.39 16.24
CA ALA A 65 11.70 -8.60 17.62
C ALA A 65 10.26 -9.09 17.66
N MET A 66 9.34 -8.49 16.90
CA MET A 66 7.95 -8.93 16.87
C MET A 66 7.78 -10.29 16.19
N ASN A 67 8.52 -10.55 15.10
CA ASN A 67 8.39 -11.81 14.36
C ASN A 67 8.87 -13.03 15.17
N TRP A 68 9.94 -12.92 15.97
CA TRP A 68 10.34 -14.00 16.89
C TRP A 68 9.34 -14.19 18.04
N ALA A 69 8.82 -13.09 18.61
CA ALA A 69 7.84 -13.15 19.69
C ALA A 69 6.54 -13.85 19.23
N ASN A 70 6.05 -13.50 18.03
CA ASN A 70 4.90 -14.15 17.39
C ASN A 70 5.14 -15.66 17.18
N ARG A 71 6.33 -16.07 16.71
CA ARG A 71 6.63 -17.50 16.51
C ARG A 71 6.66 -18.29 17.81
N ILE A 72 7.26 -17.74 18.88
CA ILE A 72 7.34 -18.43 20.17
C ILE A 72 5.94 -18.54 20.81
N GLY A 73 5.09 -17.51 20.68
CA GLY A 73 3.69 -17.56 21.10
C GLY A 73 2.91 -18.66 20.39
N ARG A 74 2.89 -18.63 19.04
CA ARG A 74 2.17 -19.61 18.20
C ARG A 74 2.64 -21.05 18.49
N ALA A 75 3.96 -21.26 18.58
CA ALA A 75 4.57 -22.54 18.93
C ALA A 75 4.14 -23.07 20.31
N THR A 76 4.09 -22.19 21.33
CA THR A 76 3.67 -22.57 22.69
C THR A 76 2.22 -23.02 22.72
N ARG A 77 1.32 -22.33 22.01
CA ARG A 77 -0.09 -22.71 21.91
C ARG A 77 -0.31 -24.01 21.14
N TRP A 78 0.49 -24.28 20.11
CA TRP A 78 0.48 -25.59 19.43
C TRP A 78 0.86 -26.76 20.35
N LEU A 79 1.80 -26.57 21.28
CA LEU A 79 2.14 -27.60 22.27
C LEU A 79 1.00 -27.82 23.28
N ALA A 80 0.37 -26.74 23.76
CA ALA A 80 -0.82 -26.83 24.60
C ALA A 80 -1.99 -27.56 23.89
N TYR A 81 -2.26 -27.25 22.62
CA TYR A 81 -3.27 -27.92 21.80
C TYR A 81 -2.98 -29.43 21.65
N ARG A 82 -1.74 -29.80 21.31
CA ARG A 82 -1.31 -31.21 21.20
C ARG A 82 -1.51 -31.94 22.52
N ARG A 83 -1.07 -31.35 23.63
CA ARG A 83 -1.21 -31.93 24.98
C ARG A 83 -2.68 -32.21 25.32
N LYS A 84 -3.57 -31.26 25.03
CA LYS A 84 -5.02 -31.37 25.32
C LYS A 84 -5.72 -32.39 24.41
N THR A 85 -5.32 -32.50 23.15
CA THR A 85 -5.95 -33.39 22.17
C THR A 85 -5.43 -34.83 22.16
N ALA A 86 -4.21 -35.09 22.65
CA ALA A 86 -3.55 -36.40 22.65
C ALA A 86 -4.32 -37.54 23.35
N GLY A 87 -5.24 -37.21 24.27
CA GLY A 87 -6.05 -38.18 25.01
C GLY A 87 -7.31 -38.70 24.29
N GLY A 88 -7.63 -38.21 23.09
CA GLY A 88 -8.90 -38.49 22.42
C GLY A 88 -10.01 -37.48 22.78
N PHE A 89 -9.65 -36.20 22.81
CA PHE A 89 -10.49 -35.07 23.20
C PHE A 89 -11.82 -34.97 22.43
N ASP A 90 -12.91 -34.93 23.20
CA ASP A 90 -14.34 -34.91 22.82
C ASP A 90 -15.00 -33.51 22.95
N GLY A 91 -14.32 -32.56 23.59
CA GLY A 91 -14.71 -31.15 23.63
C GLY A 91 -14.63 -30.42 22.30
N LEU A 92 -14.92 -29.13 22.32
CA LEU A 92 -14.97 -28.27 21.15
C LEU A 92 -13.56 -28.00 20.60
N ARG A 93 -13.35 -28.31 19.31
CA ARG A 93 -12.12 -27.95 18.59
C ARG A 93 -12.32 -26.66 17.83
N ILE A 94 -11.36 -25.77 18.00
CA ILE A 94 -11.37 -24.40 17.53
C ILE A 94 -10.07 -24.17 16.72
N VAL A 95 -10.18 -23.52 15.56
CA VAL A 95 -9.05 -22.82 14.93
C VAL A 95 -9.21 -21.34 15.23
N GLU A 96 -8.13 -20.62 15.50
CA GLU A 96 -8.14 -19.16 15.52
C GLU A 96 -7.09 -18.60 14.55
N GLU A 97 -7.44 -17.51 13.87
CA GLU A 97 -6.54 -16.67 13.10
C GLU A 97 -6.88 -15.21 13.38
N GLY A 98 -5.91 -14.30 13.30
CA GLY A 98 -6.11 -12.94 13.75
C GLY A 98 -4.86 -12.17 14.15
N ASP A 99 -5.12 -11.04 14.81
CA ASP A 99 -4.12 -10.01 15.10
C ASP A 99 -3.75 -9.95 16.60
N SER A 100 -3.32 -8.78 17.08
CA SER A 100 -2.80 -8.60 18.44
C SER A 100 -3.84 -8.71 19.56
N TRP A 101 -5.14 -8.86 19.27
CA TRP A 101 -6.15 -9.21 20.28
C TRP A 101 -6.31 -10.72 20.51
N PHE A 102 -5.81 -11.54 19.58
CA PHE A 102 -5.75 -13.00 19.71
C PHE A 102 -4.33 -13.52 19.90
N GLN A 103 -3.30 -12.81 19.45
CA GLN A 103 -1.92 -13.07 19.84
C GLN A 103 -1.22 -11.75 20.16
N TYR A 104 -1.29 -11.30 21.42
CA TYR A 104 -0.34 -10.33 21.96
C TYR A 104 0.84 -11.11 22.55
N PRO A 105 1.93 -11.34 21.79
CA PRO A 105 3.05 -12.04 22.36
C PRO A 105 3.66 -11.16 23.46
N LEU A 106 4.08 -11.82 24.56
CA LEU A 106 4.78 -11.25 25.73
C LEU A 106 3.86 -10.65 26.82
N LEU A 107 4.14 -11.05 28.07
CA LEU A 107 3.63 -10.53 29.35
C LEU A 107 2.11 -10.61 29.66
N LEU A 108 1.23 -10.76 28.68
CA LEU A 108 -0.22 -10.73 28.88
C LEU A 108 -0.85 -12.10 28.57
N ASP A 109 -1.84 -12.50 29.37
CA ASP A 109 -2.79 -13.55 28.97
C ASP A 109 -3.85 -12.91 28.06
N ASP A 110 -3.78 -13.14 26.75
CA ASP A 110 -4.76 -12.58 25.82
C ASP A 110 -6.04 -13.41 25.69
N THR A 111 -6.93 -13.01 24.79
CA THR A 111 -8.23 -13.66 24.56
C THR A 111 -8.10 -15.17 24.35
N ILE A 112 -7.07 -15.64 23.64
CA ILE A 112 -6.88 -17.06 23.31
C ILE A 112 -6.23 -17.81 24.46
N ASP A 113 -5.29 -17.21 25.19
CA ASP A 113 -4.73 -17.84 26.40
C ASP A 113 -5.79 -18.01 27.50
N GLN A 114 -6.71 -17.04 27.61
CA GLN A 114 -7.85 -17.13 28.53
C GLN A 114 -8.87 -18.19 28.13
N LEU A 115 -9.18 -18.34 26.82
CA LEU A 115 -10.10 -19.38 26.32
C LEU A 115 -9.47 -20.79 26.35
N SER A 116 -8.17 -20.92 26.11
CA SER A 116 -7.47 -22.22 26.07
C SER A 116 -7.42 -22.94 27.43
N ARG A 117 -7.68 -22.20 28.53
CA ARG A 117 -7.80 -22.70 29.90
C ARG A 117 -9.10 -23.47 30.14
N ASP A 118 -10.17 -23.18 29.38
CA ASP A 118 -11.47 -23.84 29.50
C ASP A 118 -11.33 -25.34 29.17
N GLU A 119 -11.61 -26.25 30.11
CA GLU A 119 -11.34 -27.69 29.92
C GLU A 119 -12.02 -28.29 28.68
N ASP A 120 -13.18 -27.77 28.28
CA ASP A 120 -14.00 -28.20 27.13
C ASP A 120 -13.56 -27.65 25.77
N LYS A 121 -12.50 -26.83 25.67
CA LYS A 121 -12.06 -26.19 24.41
C LYS A 121 -10.59 -26.46 24.07
N ALA A 122 -10.30 -26.91 22.84
CA ALA A 122 -8.95 -27.04 22.32
C ALA A 122 -8.76 -26.11 21.11
N ILE A 123 -7.84 -25.14 21.22
CA ILE A 123 -7.65 -24.06 20.26
C ILE A 123 -6.32 -24.22 19.51
N PHE A 124 -6.37 -24.21 18.18
CA PHE A 124 -5.19 -24.24 17.31
C PHE A 124 -4.93 -22.85 16.73
N SER A 125 -3.79 -22.27 17.11
CA SER A 125 -3.46 -20.86 16.85
C SER A 125 -2.79 -20.59 15.51
N LEU A 126 -3.26 -19.55 14.81
CA LEU A 126 -2.64 -18.99 13.61
C LEU A 126 -2.40 -17.47 13.72
N SER A 127 -2.84 -16.80 14.79
CA SER A 127 -2.70 -15.35 14.92
C SER A 127 -1.25 -14.82 14.90
N GLY A 128 -1.13 -13.51 14.70
CA GLY A 128 0.12 -12.74 14.74
C GLY A 128 -0.10 -11.26 15.05
N ALA A 129 0.56 -10.74 16.09
CA ALA A 129 0.57 -9.30 16.35
C ALA A 129 1.16 -8.54 15.17
N GLY A 130 0.34 -7.69 14.54
CA GLY A 130 0.68 -6.92 13.34
C GLY A 130 -0.04 -7.39 12.07
N ASP A 131 -0.64 -8.59 12.06
CA ASP A 131 -1.35 -9.11 10.90
C ASP A 131 -2.59 -8.28 10.55
N LEU A 132 -2.93 -8.29 9.25
CA LEU A 132 -4.06 -7.59 8.64
C LEU A 132 -5.07 -8.60 8.09
N LEU A 133 -6.36 -8.25 8.05
CA LEU A 133 -7.39 -9.14 7.49
C LEU A 133 -7.14 -9.44 6.00
N GLY A 134 -6.60 -8.46 5.27
CA GLY A 134 -6.16 -8.65 3.87
C GLY A 134 -5.15 -9.80 3.75
N ASP A 135 -4.09 -9.74 4.56
CA ASP A 135 -3.03 -10.75 4.60
C ASP A 135 -3.57 -12.14 5.00
N MET A 136 -4.40 -12.24 6.04
CA MET A 136 -5.02 -13.51 6.47
C MET A 136 -5.84 -14.14 5.33
N ALA A 137 -6.66 -13.32 4.66
CA ALA A 137 -7.50 -13.73 3.53
C ALA A 137 -6.69 -14.12 2.27
N ASP A 138 -5.42 -13.70 2.17
CA ASP A 138 -4.51 -14.03 1.06
C ASP A 138 -3.61 -15.23 1.40
N ARG A 139 -3.05 -15.32 2.62
CA ARG A 139 -2.22 -16.44 3.12
C ARG A 139 -3.03 -17.72 3.31
N ARG A 140 -4.23 -17.59 3.88
CA ARG A 140 -5.26 -18.65 4.00
C ARG A 140 -4.85 -19.83 4.88
N GLU A 141 -4.03 -19.58 5.91
CA GLU A 141 -3.54 -20.60 6.85
C GLU A 141 -4.69 -21.37 7.53
N TYR A 142 -5.82 -20.70 7.81
CA TYR A 142 -7.05 -21.29 8.33
C TYR A 142 -7.58 -22.50 7.54
N VAL A 143 -7.36 -22.57 6.22
CA VAL A 143 -7.87 -23.67 5.38
C VAL A 143 -7.19 -25.00 5.75
N ASP A 144 -5.87 -24.98 5.91
CA ASP A 144 -5.12 -26.18 6.27
C ASP A 144 -5.31 -26.52 7.76
N ALA A 145 -5.40 -25.52 8.64
CA ALA A 145 -5.68 -25.76 10.06
C ALA A 145 -7.07 -26.38 10.30
N LEU A 146 -8.12 -25.89 9.65
CA LEU A 146 -9.47 -26.49 9.73
C LEU A 146 -9.47 -27.93 9.22
N THR A 147 -8.73 -28.20 8.13
CA THR A 147 -8.57 -29.55 7.57
C THR A 147 -7.85 -30.50 8.52
N GLN A 148 -6.75 -30.06 9.16
CA GLN A 148 -5.92 -30.90 10.04
C GLN A 148 -6.56 -31.16 11.41
N THR A 149 -7.26 -30.16 11.97
CA THR A 149 -7.87 -30.25 13.32
C THR A 149 -9.24 -30.94 13.32
N ALA A 150 -9.93 -30.88 12.18
CA ALA A 150 -11.38 -31.14 12.06
C ALA A 150 -12.21 -30.28 13.05
N ALA A 151 -11.79 -29.03 13.27
CA ALA A 151 -12.53 -28.07 14.07
C ALA A 151 -13.89 -27.72 13.45
N THR A 152 -14.89 -27.50 14.32
CA THR A 152 -16.24 -27.05 13.94
C THR A 152 -16.48 -25.57 14.25
N VAL A 153 -15.51 -24.92 14.89
CA VAL A 153 -15.51 -23.48 15.17
C VAL A 153 -14.21 -22.85 14.68
N MET A 154 -14.33 -21.67 14.08
CA MET A 154 -13.22 -20.77 13.81
C MET A 154 -13.44 -19.48 14.59
N LEU A 155 -12.40 -18.93 15.22
CA LEU A 155 -12.40 -17.56 15.71
C LEU A 155 -11.60 -16.69 14.73
N LEU A 156 -12.03 -15.44 14.53
CA LEU A 156 -11.34 -14.47 13.68
C LEU A 156 -11.20 -13.12 14.41
N SER A 157 -9.95 -12.68 14.61
CA SER A 157 -9.64 -11.30 15.05
C SER A 157 -9.12 -10.49 13.86
N GLY A 158 -9.32 -9.18 13.89
CA GLY A 158 -8.97 -8.31 12.78
C GLY A 158 -9.71 -6.98 12.83
N GLY A 159 -9.34 -6.06 11.96
CA GLY A 159 -9.87 -4.70 11.93
C GLY A 159 -9.06 -3.75 12.80
N GLY A 160 -8.36 -4.24 13.83
CA GLY A 160 -7.52 -3.43 14.71
C GLY A 160 -6.31 -2.85 13.99
N ASN A 161 -5.49 -3.69 13.36
CA ASN A 161 -4.34 -3.22 12.58
C ASN A 161 -4.75 -2.64 11.22
N ASP A 162 -5.92 -3.02 10.71
CA ASP A 162 -6.51 -2.45 9.50
C ASP A 162 -6.93 -0.99 9.73
N MET A 163 -7.54 -0.67 10.87
CA MET A 163 -7.94 0.71 11.24
C MET A 163 -6.85 1.52 11.93
N LEU A 164 -6.19 0.93 12.92
CA LEU A 164 -5.35 1.63 13.90
C LEU A 164 -3.85 1.35 13.72
N GLY A 165 -3.49 0.36 12.89
CA GLY A 165 -2.12 -0.03 12.59
C GLY A 165 -1.45 0.85 11.53
N GLY A 166 -0.11 0.79 11.46
CA GLY A 166 0.69 1.37 10.36
C GLY A 166 0.64 2.89 10.18
N GLY A 167 -0.05 3.62 11.06
CA GLY A 167 -0.34 5.05 10.89
C GLY A 167 -1.64 5.36 10.13
N ARG A 168 -2.46 4.36 9.78
CA ARG A 168 -3.78 4.59 9.14
C ARG A 168 -4.73 5.42 10.00
N PHE A 169 -4.69 5.26 11.32
CA PHE A 169 -5.45 6.16 12.19
C PHE A 169 -5.09 7.64 11.96
N ALA A 170 -3.82 7.98 11.76
CA ALA A 170 -3.41 9.35 11.46
C ALA A 170 -3.93 9.86 10.10
N SER A 171 -4.14 9.00 9.10
CA SER A 171 -4.79 9.42 7.85
C SER A 171 -6.30 9.54 7.99
N PHE A 172 -6.92 8.72 8.85
CA PHE A 172 -8.34 8.86 9.20
C PHE A 172 -8.62 10.18 9.93
N LEU A 173 -7.71 10.65 10.78
CA LEU A 173 -7.92 11.92 11.46
C LEU A 173 -7.99 13.10 10.47
N LEU A 174 -8.76 14.14 10.82
CA LEU A 174 -8.64 15.50 10.31
C LEU A 174 -7.90 16.39 11.32
N THR A 175 -7.61 17.63 10.96
CA THR A 175 -7.10 18.64 11.91
C THR A 175 -8.20 19.02 12.91
N TYR A 176 -7.83 19.20 14.18
CA TYR A 176 -8.65 19.88 15.20
C TYR A 176 -8.81 21.36 14.87
N SER A 177 -9.61 21.64 13.84
CA SER A 177 -10.52 22.80 13.92
C SER A 177 -11.42 22.61 15.14
N ALA A 178 -12.10 23.65 15.58
CA ALA A 178 -12.70 23.61 16.90
C ALA A 178 -14.19 24.01 16.81
N GLY A 179 -15.05 23.02 17.10
CA GLY A 179 -16.49 22.96 16.83
C GLY A 179 -17.04 21.62 16.30
N LYS A 180 -16.24 20.68 15.81
CA LYS A 180 -16.78 19.47 15.12
C LYS A 180 -17.08 18.28 16.07
N THR A 181 -17.61 17.15 15.60
CA THR A 181 -17.76 15.93 16.42
C THR A 181 -16.57 14.98 16.29
N ALA A 182 -16.58 13.86 17.04
CA ALA A 182 -15.61 12.78 16.84
C ALA A 182 -15.65 12.24 15.41
N ASP A 183 -16.83 12.05 14.85
CA ASP A 183 -16.93 11.70 13.44
C ASP A 183 -16.47 12.83 12.54
N ASP A 184 -16.77 14.10 12.83
CA ASP A 184 -16.26 15.17 11.98
C ASP A 184 -14.73 15.35 12.03
N LEU A 185 -14.02 14.54 12.84
CA LEU A 185 -12.57 14.36 12.81
C LEU A 185 -12.11 13.10 12.06
N LEU A 186 -13.01 12.30 11.51
CA LEU A 186 -12.75 11.07 10.77
C LEU A 186 -12.98 11.28 9.27
N ASN A 187 -11.92 11.70 8.57
CA ASN A 187 -11.83 11.94 7.12
C ASN A 187 -12.72 11.01 6.29
N VAL A 188 -13.53 11.62 5.41
CA VAL A 188 -14.77 11.04 4.86
C VAL A 188 -14.56 9.62 4.37
N PRO A 189 -14.27 9.22 3.11
CA PRO A 189 -14.50 7.32 3.09
C PRO A 189 -13.16 6.75 3.62
N LEU A 190 -12.30 7.50 4.32
CA LEU A 190 -11.00 6.97 4.74
C LEU A 190 -11.16 5.89 5.82
N VAL A 191 -12.05 6.12 6.79
CA VAL A 191 -12.49 5.08 7.74
C VAL A 191 -13.32 4.02 7.03
N GLU A 192 -14.51 4.39 6.51
CA GLU A 192 -15.44 3.46 5.86
C GLU A 192 -14.77 2.65 4.76
N THR A 193 -13.74 3.22 4.14
CA THR A 193 -12.91 2.72 3.04
C THR A 193 -12.16 1.46 3.37
N GLU A 194 -11.20 1.63 4.27
CA GLU A 194 -10.47 0.54 4.88
C GLU A 194 -11.45 -0.40 5.61
N LEU A 195 -12.59 0.08 6.14
CA LEU A 195 -13.62 -0.79 6.72
C LEU A 195 -14.24 -1.70 5.64
N ARG A 196 -14.58 -1.21 4.44
CA ARG A 196 -15.06 -2.08 3.36
C ARG A 196 -13.96 -3.02 2.88
N LYS A 197 -12.68 -2.62 2.85
CA LYS A 197 -11.54 -3.56 2.62
C LYS A 197 -11.48 -4.66 3.69
N ALA A 198 -11.57 -4.30 4.97
CA ALA A 198 -11.56 -5.24 6.09
C ALA A 198 -12.77 -6.19 6.06
N THR A 199 -13.96 -5.65 5.79
CA THR A 199 -15.21 -6.39 5.64
C THR A 199 -15.22 -7.28 4.39
N ASP A 200 -14.59 -6.87 3.29
CA ASP A 200 -14.41 -7.72 2.11
C ASP A 200 -13.36 -8.81 2.35
N ALA A 201 -12.31 -8.56 3.13
CA ALA A 201 -11.40 -9.60 3.59
C ALA A 201 -12.13 -10.63 4.46
N TYR A 202 -12.95 -10.19 5.43
CA TYR A 202 -13.90 -11.06 6.14
C TYR A 202 -14.81 -11.83 5.16
N ARG A 203 -15.45 -11.15 4.21
CA ARG A 203 -16.35 -11.76 3.21
C ARG A 203 -15.65 -12.83 2.37
N ARG A 204 -14.38 -12.63 2.00
CA ARG A 204 -13.54 -13.62 1.31
C ARG A 204 -13.34 -14.86 2.19
N ILE A 205 -12.91 -14.69 3.45
CA ILE A 205 -12.71 -15.79 4.42
C ILE A 205 -14.02 -16.55 4.67
N LEU A 206 -15.11 -15.85 5.02
CA LEU A 206 -16.41 -16.46 5.33
C LEU A 206 -16.99 -17.23 4.13
N LYS A 207 -16.82 -16.71 2.91
CA LYS A 207 -17.22 -17.39 1.67
C LYS A 207 -16.41 -18.66 1.43
N GLU A 208 -15.10 -18.64 1.62
CA GLU A 208 -14.26 -19.84 1.47
C GLU A 208 -14.54 -20.88 2.56
N VAL A 209 -14.61 -20.49 3.84
CA VAL A 209 -14.93 -21.39 4.95
C VAL A 209 -16.31 -22.04 4.74
N ARG A 210 -17.34 -21.27 4.36
CA ARG A 210 -18.67 -21.81 4.04
C ARG A 210 -18.66 -22.79 2.86
N GLN A 211 -17.77 -22.61 1.88
CA GLN A 211 -17.67 -23.47 0.69
C GLN A 211 -16.89 -24.77 0.97
N ARG A 212 -15.78 -24.71 1.72
CA ARG A 212 -14.92 -25.87 2.01
C ARG A 212 -15.38 -26.66 3.23
N PHE A 213 -15.83 -25.96 4.27
CA PHE A 213 -16.16 -26.51 5.58
C PHE A 213 -17.56 -26.04 6.01
N PRO A 214 -18.65 -26.47 5.34
CA PRO A 214 -20.01 -25.95 5.57
C PRO A 214 -20.62 -26.23 6.96
N ARG A 215 -19.87 -26.88 7.86
CA ARG A 215 -20.22 -27.08 9.28
C ARG A 215 -19.48 -26.12 10.23
N VAL A 216 -18.52 -25.34 9.73
CA VAL A 216 -17.68 -24.44 10.56
C VAL A 216 -18.40 -23.13 10.82
N GLN A 217 -18.62 -22.86 12.10
CA GLN A 217 -19.16 -21.61 12.61
C GLN A 217 -17.99 -20.65 12.90
N VAL A 218 -17.99 -19.49 12.25
CA VAL A 218 -16.92 -18.48 12.38
C VAL A 218 -17.38 -17.38 13.33
N PHE A 219 -16.59 -17.07 14.35
CA PHE A 219 -16.85 -15.99 15.31
C PHE A 219 -15.87 -14.85 15.09
N GLY A 220 -16.35 -13.76 14.48
CA GLY A 220 -15.58 -12.53 14.29
C GLY A 220 -15.91 -11.50 15.35
N HIS A 221 -15.00 -10.56 15.63
CA HIS A 221 -15.25 -9.51 16.61
C HIS A 221 -14.77 -8.12 16.16
N ALA A 222 -15.32 -7.11 16.82
CA ALA A 222 -14.76 -5.77 16.89
C ALA A 222 -14.04 -5.62 18.25
N TYR A 223 -13.07 -4.72 18.34
CA TYR A 223 -12.39 -4.44 19.61
C TYR A 223 -13.33 -3.75 20.61
N ASP A 224 -12.97 -3.76 21.90
CA ASP A 224 -13.49 -2.75 22.84
C ASP A 224 -12.75 -1.42 22.67
N VAL A 225 -13.34 -0.35 23.17
CA VAL A 225 -12.92 1.05 23.07
C VAL A 225 -11.57 1.28 23.77
N PRO A 226 -10.49 1.50 23.00
CA PRO A 226 -9.15 1.75 23.52
C PRO A 226 -9.05 3.05 24.35
N HIS A 227 -7.88 3.27 24.95
CA HIS A 227 -7.61 4.47 25.77
C HIS A 227 -6.42 5.26 25.19
N PRO A 228 -6.66 6.38 24.48
CA PRO A 228 -5.60 7.23 23.95
C PRO A 228 -4.70 7.82 25.05
N GLN A 229 -3.41 8.01 24.74
CA GLN A 229 -2.40 8.60 25.64
C GLN A 229 -1.49 9.54 24.82
N GLY A 230 -1.16 10.74 25.33
CA GLY A 230 -0.51 11.79 24.50
C GLY A 230 0.74 11.37 23.71
N GLU A 231 1.63 10.58 24.33
CA GLU A 231 2.85 10.03 23.70
C GLU A 231 2.64 8.64 23.06
N GLY A 232 1.41 8.13 23.08
CA GLY A 232 1.04 6.78 22.65
C GLY A 232 1.09 6.59 21.14
N ARG A 233 1.74 5.52 20.67
CA ARG A 233 2.14 5.34 19.27
C ARG A 233 0.98 5.29 18.27
N TRP A 234 -0.15 4.67 18.63
CA TRP A 234 -1.16 4.23 17.67
C TRP A 234 -2.33 5.20 17.55
N ILE A 235 -2.70 5.84 18.66
CA ILE A 235 -3.94 6.61 18.78
C ILE A 235 -3.63 8.03 19.25
N GLY A 236 -3.06 8.19 20.44
CA GLY A 236 -2.88 9.49 21.09
C GLY A 236 -1.80 10.39 20.49
N LYS A 237 -0.72 9.85 19.92
CA LYS A 237 0.23 10.65 19.13
C LYS A 237 -0.41 11.18 17.84
N PRO A 238 -1.07 10.36 16.98
CA PRO A 238 -1.85 10.87 15.86
C PRO A 238 -2.87 11.95 16.22
N LEU A 239 -3.57 11.80 17.36
CA LEU A 239 -4.49 12.81 17.88
C LEU A 239 -3.74 14.10 18.23
N THR A 240 -2.64 13.99 18.97
CA THR A 240 -1.80 15.13 19.40
C THR A 240 -1.18 15.86 18.21
N GLU A 241 -0.69 15.15 17.20
CA GLU A 241 -0.18 15.71 15.93
C GLU A 241 -1.27 16.43 15.11
N ARG A 242 -2.55 16.22 15.43
CA ARG A 242 -3.69 16.92 14.84
C ARG A 242 -4.37 17.89 15.81
N GLY A 243 -3.82 18.09 17.01
CA GLY A 243 -4.37 18.99 18.04
C GLY A 243 -5.59 18.44 18.78
N ILE A 244 -5.95 17.17 18.59
CA ILE A 244 -7.19 16.57 19.10
C ILE A 244 -7.02 16.12 20.57
N PRO A 245 -7.86 16.59 21.51
CA PRO A 245 -7.91 16.11 22.88
C PRO A 245 -8.18 14.60 22.99
N LEU A 246 -7.57 13.94 23.98
CA LEU A 246 -7.57 12.47 24.10
C LEU A 246 -8.94 11.87 24.49
N ASP A 247 -9.85 12.66 25.05
CA ASP A 247 -11.22 12.27 25.36
C ASP A 247 -12.11 12.28 24.11
N ILE A 248 -12.08 13.36 23.34
CA ILE A 248 -12.65 13.42 21.97
C ILE A 248 -12.04 12.32 21.09
N GLY A 249 -10.72 12.16 21.18
CA GLY A 249 -9.95 11.11 20.51
C GLY A 249 -10.30 9.69 20.93
N ARG A 250 -10.92 9.50 22.10
CA ARG A 250 -11.52 8.22 22.46
C ARG A 250 -12.80 7.99 21.67
N SER A 251 -13.70 8.97 21.64
CA SER A 251 -14.96 8.86 20.90
C SER A 251 -14.78 8.77 19.39
N ILE A 252 -13.65 9.24 18.86
CA ILE A 252 -13.20 8.92 17.50
C ILE A 252 -13.04 7.39 17.32
N VAL A 253 -12.31 6.72 18.21
CA VAL A 253 -12.09 5.27 18.10
C VAL A 253 -13.36 4.49 18.43
N GLU A 254 -14.22 4.99 19.34
CA GLU A 254 -15.59 4.47 19.51
C GLU A 254 -16.30 4.44 18.16
N SER A 255 -16.33 5.57 17.45
CA SER A 255 -17.07 5.72 16.20
C SER A 255 -16.54 4.88 15.01
N VAL A 256 -15.22 4.66 14.94
CA VAL A 256 -14.58 3.72 14.00
C VAL A 256 -15.01 2.27 14.31
N LEU A 257 -14.96 1.88 15.58
CA LEU A 257 -15.32 0.51 16.02
C LEU A 257 -16.83 0.25 15.93
N ASP A 258 -17.66 1.28 16.10
CA ASP A 258 -19.11 1.22 15.95
C ASP A 258 -19.54 0.94 14.50
N ARG A 259 -18.88 1.58 13.52
CA ARG A 259 -19.05 1.27 12.09
C ARG A 259 -18.58 -0.13 11.75
N PHE A 260 -17.41 -0.52 12.24
CA PHE A 260 -16.88 -1.87 12.02
C PHE A 260 -17.82 -2.93 12.57
N ALA A 261 -18.29 -2.78 13.81
CA ALA A 261 -19.33 -3.61 14.40
C ALA A 261 -20.62 -3.60 13.57
N GLY A 262 -21.00 -2.46 12.98
CA GLY A 262 -22.09 -2.35 12.01
C GLY A 262 -21.90 -3.24 10.78
N GLN A 263 -20.74 -3.17 10.13
CA GLN A 263 -20.42 -3.99 8.96
C GLN A 263 -20.30 -5.50 9.31
N LEU A 264 -19.74 -5.85 10.47
CA LEU A 264 -19.71 -7.24 10.96
C LEU A 264 -21.11 -7.78 11.30
N ARG A 265 -22.01 -6.96 11.87
CA ARG A 265 -23.43 -7.31 12.04
C ARG A 265 -24.14 -7.53 10.69
N ALA A 266 -23.80 -6.75 9.66
CA ALA A 266 -24.33 -6.96 8.32
C ALA A 266 -23.83 -8.29 7.71
N LEU A 267 -22.55 -8.63 7.89
CA LEU A 267 -22.01 -9.95 7.51
C LEU A 267 -22.70 -11.11 8.24
N GLN A 268 -23.10 -10.94 9.51
CA GLN A 268 -23.89 -11.96 10.22
C GLN A 268 -25.29 -12.17 9.58
N GLY A 269 -25.82 -11.17 8.88
CA GLY A 269 -27.03 -11.31 8.04
C GLY A 269 -26.77 -11.98 6.68
N GLU A 270 -25.56 -11.85 6.13
CA GLU A 270 -25.15 -12.42 4.82
C GLU A 270 -24.64 -13.87 4.93
N PHE A 271 -24.05 -14.23 6.08
CA PHE A 271 -23.42 -15.52 6.35
C PHE A 271 -24.05 -16.21 7.56
N SER A 272 -24.94 -17.18 7.30
CA SER A 272 -25.57 -18.01 8.33
C SER A 272 -24.60 -18.92 9.12
N ASN A 273 -23.32 -18.92 8.77
CA ASN A 273 -22.24 -19.59 9.51
C ASN A 273 -21.24 -18.59 10.13
N PHE A 274 -21.63 -17.31 10.25
CA PHE A 274 -20.86 -16.27 10.93
C PHE A 274 -21.63 -15.76 12.14
N ARG A 275 -20.94 -15.54 13.25
CA ARG A 275 -21.44 -14.85 14.44
C ARG A 275 -20.54 -13.67 14.79
N PHE A 276 -21.14 -12.54 15.11
CA PHE A 276 -20.43 -11.33 15.52
C PHE A 276 -20.42 -11.20 17.06
N VAL A 277 -19.22 -11.21 17.64
CA VAL A 277 -18.99 -11.05 19.08
C VAL A 277 -18.69 -9.58 19.38
N ASP A 278 -19.63 -8.91 20.03
CA ASP A 278 -19.54 -7.47 20.28
C ASP A 278 -18.79 -7.18 21.59
N LEU A 279 -17.48 -6.89 21.50
CA LEU A 279 -16.63 -6.66 22.67
C LEU A 279 -16.73 -5.25 23.26
N ARG A 280 -17.46 -4.34 22.62
CA ARG A 280 -17.57 -2.94 23.07
C ARG A 280 -18.31 -2.86 24.42
N GLY A 281 -17.69 -2.18 25.37
CA GLY A 281 -18.07 -2.10 26.77
C GLY A 281 -17.83 -3.36 27.61
N LYS A 282 -17.13 -4.39 27.11
CA LYS A 282 -16.87 -5.65 27.84
C LYS A 282 -15.54 -5.64 28.60
N VAL A 283 -14.49 -5.05 28.04
CA VAL A 283 -13.14 -4.99 28.62
C VAL A 283 -13.07 -4.10 29.85
N ASP A 284 -13.90 -3.06 29.96
CA ASP A 284 -13.99 -2.00 31.01
C ASP A 284 -13.63 -0.60 30.48
N ARG A 285 -14.40 0.40 30.90
CA ARG A 285 -14.29 1.82 30.52
C ARG A 285 -13.18 2.56 31.27
N GLY A 286 -12.61 1.98 32.33
CA GLY A 286 -11.53 2.55 33.14
C GLY A 286 -10.11 2.21 32.63
N ARG A 287 -9.25 3.22 32.52
CA ARG A 287 -7.83 3.10 32.07
C ARG A 287 -7.04 2.04 32.84
N SER A 288 -7.40 1.78 34.10
CA SER A 288 -6.82 0.73 34.95
C SER A 288 -6.81 -0.67 34.32
N SER A 289 -7.83 -1.00 33.52
CA SER A 289 -7.99 -2.32 32.89
C SER A 289 -7.20 -2.51 31.59
N TRP A 290 -6.53 -1.46 31.11
CA TRP A 290 -5.79 -1.43 29.84
C TRP A 290 -4.28 -1.37 30.07
N PHE A 291 -3.49 -1.99 29.19
CA PHE A 291 -2.04 -2.10 29.27
C PHE A 291 -1.39 -0.90 28.56
N ASP A 292 -1.31 -0.95 27.24
CA ASP A 292 -0.94 0.19 26.39
C ASP A 292 -2.21 0.92 25.90
N GLU A 293 -2.16 1.67 24.80
CA GLU A 293 -3.36 2.33 24.27
C GLU A 293 -4.44 1.36 23.80
N LEU A 294 -4.03 0.27 23.15
CA LEU A 294 -4.83 -0.60 22.28
C LEU A 294 -5.12 -1.98 22.88
N HIS A 295 -4.33 -2.40 23.87
CA HIS A 295 -4.39 -3.76 24.42
C HIS A 295 -4.91 -3.78 25.87
N PRO A 296 -5.91 -4.62 26.19
CA PRO A 296 -6.32 -4.91 27.56
C PRO A 296 -5.18 -5.49 28.44
N LYS A 297 -5.33 -5.44 29.76
CA LYS A 297 -4.59 -6.33 30.68
C LYS A 297 -5.31 -7.69 30.78
N ASN A 298 -4.66 -8.71 31.36
CA ASN A 298 -5.21 -10.06 31.54
C ASN A 298 -6.68 -10.09 32.05
N PRO A 299 -7.11 -9.27 33.04
CA PRO A 299 -8.51 -9.25 33.48
C PRO A 299 -9.49 -8.65 32.47
N GLY A 300 -9.02 -7.79 31.57
CA GLY A 300 -9.79 -7.24 30.45
C GLY A 300 -9.89 -8.24 29.30
N TYR A 301 -8.78 -8.88 28.92
CA TYR A 301 -8.80 -10.02 27.98
C TYR A 301 -9.65 -11.19 28.49
N GLY A 302 -9.67 -11.45 29.80
CA GLY A 302 -10.57 -12.43 30.41
C GLY A 302 -12.07 -12.09 30.22
N ARG A 303 -12.43 -10.80 30.10
CA ARG A 303 -13.80 -10.35 29.77
C ARG A 303 -14.09 -10.40 28.27
N ALA A 304 -13.10 -10.14 27.41
CA ALA A 304 -13.22 -10.41 25.98
C ALA A 304 -13.45 -11.90 25.70
N ALA A 305 -12.64 -12.77 26.32
CA ALA A 305 -12.82 -14.21 26.29
C ALA A 305 -14.19 -14.65 26.81
N GLN A 306 -14.73 -14.00 27.85
CA GLN A 306 -16.08 -14.32 28.33
C GLN A 306 -17.16 -14.07 27.27
N ALA A 307 -17.09 -12.97 26.51
CA ALA A 307 -18.04 -12.72 25.44
C ALA A 307 -17.98 -13.79 24.32
N PHE A 308 -16.80 -14.34 24.04
CA PHE A 308 -16.65 -15.51 23.16
C PHE A 308 -17.25 -16.78 23.77
N ARG A 309 -17.05 -17.05 25.07
CA ARG A 309 -17.70 -18.20 25.75
C ARG A 309 -19.22 -18.10 25.68
N ASP A 310 -19.77 -16.91 25.94
CA ASP A 310 -21.21 -16.65 25.95
C ASP A 310 -21.80 -16.90 24.54
N ALA A 311 -21.16 -16.38 23.48
CA ALA A 311 -21.60 -16.56 22.09
C ALA A 311 -21.48 -18.02 21.61
N ILE A 312 -20.43 -18.74 22.01
CA ILE A 312 -20.27 -20.17 21.70
C ILE A 312 -21.34 -21.00 22.43
N ALA A 313 -21.64 -20.68 23.69
CA ALA A 313 -22.67 -21.35 24.48
C ALA A 313 -24.09 -21.09 23.93
N GLU A 314 -24.37 -19.87 23.45
CA GLU A 314 -25.61 -19.53 22.76
C GLU A 314 -25.80 -20.40 21.51
N LEU A 315 -24.79 -20.44 20.62
CA LEU A 315 -24.83 -21.23 19.37
C LEU A 315 -24.91 -22.75 19.62
N ALA A 316 -24.31 -23.24 20.71
CA ALA A 316 -24.48 -24.62 21.17
C ALA A 316 -25.92 -24.89 21.66
N SER A 317 -26.54 -23.93 22.36
CA SER A 317 -27.92 -24.06 22.85
C SER A 317 -28.98 -24.01 21.73
N GLU A 318 -28.68 -23.32 20.62
CA GLU A 318 -29.46 -23.37 19.37
C GLU A 318 -29.36 -24.73 18.64
N GLY A 319 -28.45 -25.62 19.05
CA GLY A 319 -28.18 -26.89 18.36
C GLY A 319 -27.37 -26.72 17.06
N ALA A 320 -26.79 -25.54 16.82
CA ALA A 320 -26.01 -25.22 15.61
C ALA A 320 -24.52 -25.63 15.70
N LEU A 321 -24.09 -26.16 16.85
CA LEU A 321 -22.78 -26.78 17.06
C LEU A 321 -22.93 -28.27 17.40
N GLU A 322 -22.40 -29.14 16.55
CA GLU A 322 -22.15 -30.54 16.90
C GLU A 322 -20.83 -30.62 17.71
N PHE A 323 -20.92 -31.05 18.97
CA PHE A 323 -19.75 -31.46 19.76
C PHE A 323 -19.14 -32.75 19.18
N ALA A 324 -17.84 -32.98 19.44
CA ALA A 324 -17.08 -34.07 18.83
C ALA A 324 -17.43 -35.45 19.44
N THR A 325 -18.59 -36.00 19.08
CA THR A 325 -19.08 -37.27 19.62
C THR A 325 -18.10 -38.43 19.42
N ALA A 326 -17.76 -39.10 20.52
CA ALA A 326 -16.89 -40.27 20.53
C ALA A 326 -17.54 -41.43 19.73
N GLY A 327 -17.02 -41.68 18.53
CA GLY A 327 -17.59 -42.64 17.59
C GLY A 327 -17.13 -42.42 16.15
N ALA A 328 -16.83 -41.17 15.78
CA ALA A 328 -15.95 -40.92 14.65
C ALA A 328 -14.58 -41.55 14.95
N ALA A 329 -14.13 -42.46 14.10
CA ALA A 329 -12.76 -42.95 14.13
C ALA A 329 -11.83 -41.82 13.64
N ILE A 330 -11.52 -40.90 14.56
CA ILE A 330 -10.26 -40.15 14.50
C ILE A 330 -9.18 -41.19 14.18
N PRO A 331 -8.31 -40.97 13.19
CA PRO A 331 -7.13 -41.80 13.08
C PRO A 331 -6.32 -41.61 14.36
N VAL A 332 -6.48 -42.52 15.32
CA VAL A 332 -5.55 -42.70 16.44
C VAL A 332 -4.30 -43.34 15.85
N THR A 333 -3.61 -42.56 15.02
CA THR A 333 -2.17 -42.52 15.06
C THR A 333 -1.77 -42.21 16.50
N ARG A 334 -1.61 -43.31 17.27
CA ARG A 334 -0.27 -43.68 17.69
C ARG A 334 0.67 -43.22 16.57
N MET A 335 1.31 -42.07 16.75
CA MET A 335 2.27 -41.59 15.76
C MET A 335 3.33 -42.68 15.66
N ALA A 336 3.29 -43.45 14.58
CA ALA A 336 4.30 -44.47 14.36
C ALA A 336 5.63 -43.72 14.28
N PRO A 337 6.68 -44.14 15.02
CA PRO A 337 7.95 -43.42 15.01
C PRO A 337 8.49 -43.37 13.58
N GLY A 338 8.43 -42.18 12.96
CA GLY A 338 8.66 -41.97 11.52
C GLY A 338 7.50 -41.35 10.73
N VAL A 339 6.28 -41.24 11.28
CA VAL A 339 5.19 -40.42 10.70
C VAL A 339 5.35 -38.99 11.22
N ALA A 340 6.14 -38.20 10.51
CA ALA A 340 6.22 -36.76 10.71
C ALA A 340 4.88 -36.09 10.36
N LEU A 341 4.62 -34.94 10.98
CA LEU A 341 3.55 -34.04 10.56
C LEU A 341 3.90 -33.53 9.14
N LEU A 342 3.02 -33.77 8.16
CA LEU A 342 3.14 -33.13 6.84
C LEU A 342 3.09 -31.61 7.03
N GLY A 343 4.24 -30.93 6.84
CA GLY A 343 4.32 -29.48 6.96
C GLY A 343 4.88 -28.91 8.27
N LEU A 344 5.49 -29.70 9.16
CA LEU A 344 6.53 -29.16 10.05
C LEU A 344 7.93 -29.18 9.40
N GLU A 345 8.05 -29.76 8.20
CA GLU A 345 9.27 -29.71 7.41
C GLU A 345 9.42 -28.36 6.70
N ALA A 346 10.37 -27.56 7.17
CA ALA A 346 10.82 -26.30 6.60
C ALA A 346 9.75 -25.19 6.51
N THR A 347 9.54 -24.52 7.64
CA THR A 347 9.08 -23.12 7.79
C THR A 347 9.92 -22.07 7.03
N GLY A 348 10.85 -22.53 6.18
CA GLY A 348 11.70 -21.72 5.34
C GLY A 348 12.20 -22.51 4.14
N ARG A 349 11.60 -22.27 2.96
CA ARG A 349 12.18 -22.73 1.69
C ARG A 349 13.62 -22.22 1.57
N VAL A 350 14.51 -23.05 1.02
CA VAL A 350 15.88 -22.62 0.71
C VAL A 350 15.87 -21.69 -0.49
N ILE A 351 16.39 -20.48 -0.31
CA ILE A 351 16.47 -19.43 -1.33
C ILE A 351 17.95 -19.09 -1.53
N VAL A 352 18.38 -18.98 -2.78
CA VAL A 352 19.68 -18.38 -3.11
C VAL A 352 19.46 -17.05 -3.81
N LEU A 353 19.94 -15.99 -3.18
CA LEU A 353 20.08 -14.69 -3.83
C LEU A 353 21.50 -14.59 -4.39
N ASP A 354 21.62 -14.08 -5.60
CA ASP A 354 22.90 -13.91 -6.28
C ASP A 354 23.14 -12.41 -6.52
N PRO A 355 23.91 -11.73 -5.65
CA PRO A 355 24.30 -10.35 -5.88
C PRO A 355 25.20 -10.30 -7.12
N GLY A 356 24.71 -9.70 -8.20
CA GLY A 356 25.42 -9.58 -9.47
C GLY A 356 26.84 -9.06 -9.30
N HIS A 357 27.76 -9.48 -10.16
CA HIS A 357 29.13 -8.94 -10.20
C HIS A 357 29.93 -9.08 -8.88
N GLY A 358 30.82 -8.14 -8.55
CA GLY A 358 31.72 -8.18 -7.39
C GLY A 358 33.19 -8.34 -7.78
N GLY A 359 34.11 -7.97 -6.89
CA GLY A 359 35.56 -8.11 -7.06
C GLY A 359 36.27 -6.87 -7.61
N ALA A 360 37.59 -6.95 -7.71
CA ALA A 360 38.43 -5.85 -8.16
C ALA A 360 38.16 -5.44 -9.63
N PRO A 361 38.47 -4.18 -10.02
CA PRO A 361 38.44 -3.72 -11.41
C PRO A 361 39.26 -4.58 -12.41
N PRO A 362 39.13 -4.34 -13.73
CA PRO A 362 39.70 -5.18 -14.79
C PRO A 362 41.22 -5.42 -14.67
N PRO A 363 41.75 -6.55 -15.21
CA PRO A 363 41.17 -7.30 -16.31
C PRO A 363 40.96 -8.80 -16.05
N THR A 364 39.71 -9.21 -15.79
CA THR A 364 39.10 -10.42 -16.39
C THR A 364 37.60 -10.51 -16.06
N LYS A 365 36.83 -11.22 -16.91
CA LYS A 365 35.59 -11.87 -16.48
C LYS A 365 35.96 -13.19 -15.81
N VAL A 366 35.55 -13.42 -14.56
CA VAL A 366 35.74 -14.71 -13.87
C VAL A 366 34.66 -15.67 -14.35
N GLY A 367 35.01 -16.65 -15.19
CA GLY A 367 34.09 -17.68 -15.69
C GLY A 367 32.73 -17.14 -16.15
N GLY A 368 32.75 -16.14 -17.02
CA GLY A 368 31.57 -15.44 -17.56
C GLY A 368 31.14 -14.18 -16.80
N SER A 369 31.39 -14.08 -15.50
CA SER A 369 30.97 -12.95 -14.65
C SER A 369 31.94 -11.76 -14.75
N SER A 370 31.47 -10.57 -15.14
CA SER A 370 32.25 -9.33 -15.01
C SER A 370 32.28 -8.83 -13.56
N TRP A 371 33.31 -8.07 -13.21
CA TRP A 371 33.50 -7.50 -11.86
C TRP A 371 32.45 -6.45 -11.48
N ASN A 372 31.85 -5.81 -12.49
CA ASN A 372 30.75 -4.84 -12.47
C ASN A 372 30.14 -4.81 -13.89
N ASN A 373 28.95 -4.21 -14.07
CA ASN A 373 28.44 -3.83 -15.39
C ASN A 373 28.02 -2.34 -15.39
N ALA A 374 26.95 -1.97 -14.69
CA ALA A 374 26.45 -0.60 -14.62
C ALA A 374 27.23 0.28 -13.62
N ILE A 375 27.51 1.53 -14.02
CA ILE A 375 28.09 2.58 -13.18
C ILE A 375 27.19 3.80 -13.29
N GLY A 376 26.71 4.30 -12.15
CA GLY A 376 25.90 5.52 -12.09
C GLY A 376 26.74 6.79 -12.36
N PRO A 377 26.15 7.88 -12.86
CA PRO A 377 26.86 9.13 -13.17
C PRO A 377 27.74 9.70 -12.05
N ASP A 378 27.35 9.57 -10.78
CA ASP A 378 28.14 9.99 -9.62
C ASP A 378 29.15 8.90 -9.15
N GLY A 379 29.34 7.83 -9.93
CA GLY A 379 30.27 6.74 -9.64
C GLY A 379 29.71 5.57 -8.82
N THR A 380 28.40 5.49 -8.56
CA THR A 380 27.82 4.34 -7.83
C THR A 380 27.98 3.06 -8.63
N LEU A 381 28.52 2.02 -8.01
CA LEU A 381 28.78 0.73 -8.66
C LEU A 381 27.64 -0.26 -8.41
N GLU A 382 27.13 -0.87 -9.47
CA GLU A 382 26.13 -1.94 -9.41
C GLU A 382 26.52 -3.06 -8.45
N LYS A 383 27.78 -3.50 -8.46
CA LYS A 383 28.27 -4.56 -7.56
C LYS A 383 28.13 -4.22 -6.06
N THR A 384 27.98 -2.93 -5.73
CA THR A 384 27.75 -2.47 -4.36
C THR A 384 26.26 -2.47 -4.04
N LEU A 385 25.43 -1.90 -4.93
CA LEU A 385 23.96 -1.86 -4.75
C LEU A 385 23.33 -3.26 -4.74
N THR A 386 23.77 -4.13 -5.64
CA THR A 386 23.33 -5.54 -5.68
C THR A 386 23.63 -6.29 -4.38
N LEU A 387 24.75 -5.97 -3.71
CA LEU A 387 25.13 -6.60 -2.44
C LEU A 387 24.29 -6.08 -1.27
N ASP A 388 24.09 -4.75 -1.17
CA ASP A 388 23.25 -4.13 -0.15
C ASP A 388 21.79 -4.58 -0.28
N VAL A 389 21.21 -4.49 -1.48
CA VAL A 389 19.82 -4.89 -1.75
C VAL A 389 19.64 -6.39 -1.50
N ALA A 390 20.55 -7.25 -1.95
CA ALA A 390 20.46 -8.68 -1.64
C ALA A 390 20.58 -8.96 -0.12
N GLY A 391 21.34 -8.16 0.63
CA GLY A 391 21.38 -8.20 2.10
C GLY A 391 20.03 -7.85 2.73
N ARG A 392 19.38 -6.77 2.29
CA ARG A 392 18.05 -6.34 2.76
C ARG A 392 16.96 -7.36 2.40
N VAL A 393 16.97 -7.88 1.16
CA VAL A 393 16.05 -8.95 0.71
C VAL A 393 16.25 -10.22 1.53
N LYS A 394 17.51 -10.58 1.82
CA LYS A 394 17.85 -11.69 2.71
C LYS A 394 17.30 -11.49 4.13
N ALA A 395 17.42 -10.29 4.70
CA ALA A 395 16.89 -9.99 6.03
C ALA A 395 15.36 -10.16 6.07
N ASN A 396 14.63 -9.62 5.10
CA ASN A 396 13.18 -9.78 4.98
C ASN A 396 12.79 -11.28 4.92
N LEU A 397 13.35 -12.02 3.96
CA LEU A 397 13.05 -13.43 3.73
C LEU A 397 13.44 -14.33 4.94
N GLU A 398 14.58 -14.08 5.60
CA GLU A 398 14.93 -14.78 6.86
C GLU A 398 13.97 -14.41 8.00
N SER A 399 13.50 -13.15 8.08
CA SER A 399 12.52 -12.74 9.07
C SER A 399 11.19 -13.49 8.88
N HIS A 400 10.81 -13.79 7.64
CA HIS A 400 9.65 -14.62 7.29
C HIS A 400 9.93 -16.14 7.34
N GLY A 401 11.18 -16.55 7.58
CA GLY A 401 11.58 -17.91 7.97
C GLY A 401 12.52 -18.61 6.99
N HIS A 402 12.71 -18.07 5.78
CA HIS A 402 13.45 -18.70 4.70
C HIS A 402 14.94 -18.91 5.00
N GLN A 403 15.47 -20.05 4.56
CA GLN A 403 16.92 -20.31 4.59
C GLN A 403 17.59 -19.63 3.40
N VAL A 404 17.95 -18.36 3.57
CA VAL A 404 18.52 -17.53 2.49
C VAL A 404 20.04 -17.57 2.49
N PHE A 405 20.64 -17.95 1.36
CA PHE A 405 22.08 -17.87 1.13
C PHE A 405 22.39 -16.83 0.04
N LEU A 406 23.38 -15.97 0.28
CA LEU A 406 23.95 -15.13 -0.78
C LEU A 406 25.05 -15.91 -1.51
N THR A 407 25.18 -15.78 -2.84
CA THR A 407 26.35 -16.33 -3.55
C THR A 407 27.66 -15.70 -3.10
N ARG A 408 27.64 -14.39 -2.80
CA ARG A 408 28.72 -13.63 -2.17
C ARG A 408 28.19 -12.77 -1.02
N THR A 409 28.94 -12.69 0.07
CA THR A 409 28.67 -11.79 1.22
C THR A 409 29.65 -10.61 1.28
N GLY A 410 30.31 -10.31 0.16
CA GLY A 410 31.34 -9.29 0.06
C GLY A 410 31.69 -8.97 -1.39
N ASP A 411 32.70 -8.12 -1.58
CA ASP A 411 33.14 -7.65 -2.90
C ASP A 411 34.11 -8.66 -3.57
N VAL A 412 33.58 -9.82 -3.97
CA VAL A 412 34.33 -10.89 -4.65
C VAL A 412 33.62 -11.32 -5.94
N ASN A 413 34.37 -11.54 -7.02
CA ASN A 413 33.79 -12.04 -8.28
C ASN A 413 33.68 -13.57 -8.26
N LEU A 414 32.52 -14.11 -8.59
CA LEU A 414 32.29 -15.55 -8.74
C LEU A 414 31.84 -15.87 -10.17
N SER A 415 32.31 -16.99 -10.70
CA SER A 415 31.85 -17.46 -12.01
C SER A 415 30.37 -17.81 -12.01
N LEU A 416 29.73 -17.73 -13.17
CA LEU A 416 28.30 -18.06 -13.32
C LEU A 416 28.04 -19.52 -12.88
N ALA A 417 28.99 -20.41 -13.18
CA ALA A 417 28.98 -21.80 -12.74
C ALA A 417 29.06 -21.96 -11.21
N GLN A 418 29.83 -21.13 -10.49
CA GLN A 418 29.89 -21.14 -9.02
C GLN A 418 28.61 -20.59 -8.38
N ARG A 419 28.05 -19.51 -8.94
CA ARG A 419 26.78 -18.90 -8.48
C ARG A 419 25.63 -19.92 -8.55
N ALA A 420 25.44 -20.54 -9.71
CA ALA A 420 24.44 -21.59 -9.89
C ALA A 420 24.78 -22.89 -9.12
N ALA A 421 26.07 -23.21 -8.93
CA ALA A 421 26.47 -24.35 -8.09
C ALA A 421 26.08 -24.19 -6.62
N LEU A 422 25.97 -22.97 -6.08
CA LEU A 422 25.45 -22.78 -4.72
C LEU A 422 23.98 -23.19 -4.64
N ALA A 423 23.15 -22.79 -5.62
CA ALA A 423 21.73 -23.18 -5.69
C ALA A 423 21.56 -24.70 -5.76
N ARG A 424 22.32 -25.37 -6.64
CA ARG A 424 22.34 -26.85 -6.74
C ARG A 424 22.79 -27.51 -5.43
N THR A 425 23.90 -27.06 -4.84
CA THR A 425 24.48 -27.64 -3.61
C THR A 425 23.59 -27.42 -2.37
N ARG A 426 22.76 -26.37 -2.37
CA ARG A 426 21.81 -26.06 -1.30
C ARG A 426 20.40 -26.63 -1.55
N SER A 427 20.17 -27.31 -2.68
CA SER A 427 18.83 -27.77 -3.11
C SER A 427 17.79 -26.65 -3.11
N ALA A 428 18.18 -25.46 -3.60
CA ALA A 428 17.37 -24.25 -3.52
C ALA A 428 16.05 -24.39 -4.30
N ALA A 429 14.94 -23.94 -3.72
CA ALA A 429 13.65 -23.85 -4.40
C ALA A 429 13.59 -22.62 -5.33
N VAL A 430 14.31 -21.56 -4.96
CA VAL A 430 14.38 -20.28 -5.68
C VAL A 430 15.84 -19.84 -5.83
N PHE A 431 16.17 -19.35 -7.02
CA PHE A 431 17.38 -18.61 -7.34
C PHE A 431 17.00 -17.26 -7.98
N VAL A 432 17.42 -16.15 -7.37
CA VAL A 432 17.25 -14.80 -7.94
C VAL A 432 18.60 -14.12 -8.07
N SER A 433 19.04 -13.88 -9.30
CA SER A 433 20.20 -13.03 -9.58
C SER A 433 19.74 -11.57 -9.63
N ILE A 434 20.35 -10.71 -8.81
CA ILE A 434 19.93 -9.32 -8.61
C ILE A 434 20.95 -8.42 -9.29
N HIS A 435 20.48 -7.57 -10.21
CA HIS A 435 21.27 -6.71 -11.08
C HIS A 435 20.65 -5.30 -11.20
N PHE A 436 21.42 -4.36 -11.74
CA PHE A 436 20.93 -3.05 -12.16
C PHE A 436 21.40 -2.75 -13.58
N ASN A 437 20.46 -2.34 -14.43
CA ASN A 437 20.69 -2.28 -15.86
C ASN A 437 21.45 -0.99 -16.25
N ALA A 438 22.02 -0.99 -17.45
CA ALA A 438 22.60 0.18 -18.09
C ALA A 438 22.24 0.23 -19.58
N SER A 439 22.09 1.44 -20.11
CA SER A 439 21.61 1.70 -21.47
C SER A 439 22.61 2.53 -22.28
N THR A 440 22.70 2.24 -23.58
CA THR A 440 23.52 3.05 -24.51
C THR A 440 22.90 4.44 -24.67
N GLY A 441 23.38 5.40 -23.87
CA GLY A 441 22.87 6.77 -23.83
C GLY A 441 22.00 7.12 -22.62
N HIS A 442 22.01 6.31 -21.56
CA HIS A 442 21.51 6.66 -20.22
C HIS A 442 20.04 7.13 -20.19
N ASN A 443 19.21 6.54 -21.05
CA ASN A 443 17.85 7.00 -21.32
C ASN A 443 16.76 5.96 -21.05
N ALA A 444 17.07 4.66 -21.04
CA ALA A 444 16.09 3.62 -20.73
C ALA A 444 15.76 3.59 -19.24
N GLN A 445 14.53 3.24 -18.90
CA GLN A 445 14.03 3.16 -17.52
C GLN A 445 12.97 2.05 -17.43
N GLY A 446 12.68 1.61 -16.21
CA GLY A 446 11.75 0.53 -15.88
C GLY A 446 12.45 -0.67 -15.24
N THR A 447 11.68 -1.67 -14.84
CA THR A 447 12.15 -2.90 -14.20
C THR A 447 11.89 -4.11 -15.10
N GLU A 448 12.79 -5.10 -15.13
CA GLU A 448 12.66 -6.31 -15.96
C GLU A 448 13.12 -7.58 -15.25
N THR A 449 12.39 -8.67 -15.48
CA THR A 449 12.67 -9.98 -14.88
C THR A 449 12.78 -11.03 -15.97
N PHE A 450 13.98 -11.59 -16.12
CA PHE A 450 14.34 -12.55 -17.15
C PHE A 450 14.27 -14.00 -16.68
N VAL A 451 13.81 -14.87 -17.57
CA VAL A 451 14.01 -16.33 -17.53
C VAL A 451 14.97 -16.74 -18.67
N HIS A 452 15.64 -17.89 -18.55
CA HIS A 452 16.41 -18.44 -19.67
C HIS A 452 15.51 -19.02 -20.76
N THR A 453 16.01 -19.28 -21.97
CA THR A 453 15.21 -19.84 -23.08
C THR A 453 14.86 -21.34 -22.92
N ASP A 454 15.40 -22.02 -21.90
CA ASP A 454 15.10 -23.41 -21.52
C ASP A 454 14.37 -23.50 -20.16
N HIS A 455 13.65 -22.43 -19.80
CA HIS A 455 13.04 -22.26 -18.49
C HIS A 455 11.96 -23.31 -18.15
N THR A 456 11.82 -23.59 -16.87
CA THR A 456 10.69 -24.35 -16.32
C THR A 456 9.48 -23.44 -16.07
N ASP A 457 8.28 -24.02 -15.97
CA ASP A 457 7.07 -23.28 -15.54
C ASP A 457 7.22 -22.67 -14.14
N ALA A 458 8.08 -23.26 -13.30
CA ALA A 458 8.45 -22.72 -12.00
C ALA A 458 9.17 -21.37 -12.14
N SER A 459 10.18 -21.27 -13.03
CA SER A 459 10.81 -19.99 -13.37
C SER A 459 9.84 -18.99 -14.00
N ARG A 460 8.88 -19.44 -14.84
CA ARG A 460 7.83 -18.55 -15.41
C ARG A 460 6.97 -17.92 -14.31
N ARG A 461 6.49 -18.71 -13.33
CA ARG A 461 5.68 -18.19 -12.22
C ARG A 461 6.49 -17.24 -11.32
N LEU A 462 7.76 -17.58 -11.03
CA LEU A 462 8.66 -16.71 -10.26
C LEU A 462 8.89 -15.37 -10.96
N CYS A 463 9.09 -15.39 -12.28
CA CYS A 463 9.24 -14.18 -13.11
C CYS A 463 8.02 -13.24 -12.99
N LEU A 464 6.81 -13.77 -13.11
CA LEU A 464 5.58 -12.97 -13.00
C LEU A 464 5.35 -12.41 -11.59
N ALA A 465 5.60 -13.21 -10.55
CA ALA A 465 5.40 -12.78 -9.17
C ALA A 465 6.39 -11.66 -8.77
N VAL A 466 7.67 -11.82 -9.11
CA VAL A 466 8.71 -10.79 -8.91
C VAL A 466 8.38 -9.52 -9.72
N GLN A 467 8.09 -9.66 -11.01
CA GLN A 467 7.82 -8.50 -11.88
C GLN A 467 6.62 -7.68 -11.37
N ARG A 468 5.50 -8.34 -11.02
CA ARG A 468 4.29 -7.68 -10.49
C ARG A 468 4.56 -6.94 -9.18
N ALA A 469 5.26 -7.58 -8.24
CA ALA A 469 5.56 -6.98 -6.94
C ALA A 469 6.48 -5.75 -7.07
N MET A 470 7.45 -5.80 -7.99
CA MET A 470 8.41 -4.71 -8.25
C MET A 470 7.77 -3.53 -9.00
N VAL A 471 6.94 -3.79 -10.01
CA VAL A 471 6.16 -2.75 -10.72
C VAL A 471 5.19 -2.07 -9.75
N GLY A 472 4.45 -2.85 -8.96
CA GLY A 472 3.44 -2.33 -8.02
C GLY A 472 4.01 -1.49 -6.88
N GLU A 473 5.18 -1.85 -6.33
CA GLU A 473 5.83 -1.03 -5.30
C GLU A 473 6.49 0.22 -5.88
N LEU A 474 7.22 0.10 -6.99
CA LEU A 474 8.16 1.14 -7.42
C LEU A 474 7.55 2.13 -8.43
N GLY A 475 6.42 1.80 -9.06
CA GLY A 475 5.81 2.59 -10.13
C GLY A 475 6.68 2.70 -11.39
N LEU A 476 7.69 1.82 -11.51
CA LEU A 476 8.58 1.75 -12.66
C LEU A 476 7.88 1.13 -13.86
N HIS A 477 8.22 1.59 -15.06
CA HIS A 477 7.70 1.04 -16.31
C HIS A 477 7.93 -0.48 -16.39
N ASP A 478 6.86 -1.23 -16.64
CA ASP A 478 6.90 -2.69 -16.79
C ASP A 478 7.51 -3.06 -18.16
N ARG A 479 8.80 -3.44 -18.13
CA ARG A 479 9.56 -3.81 -19.33
C ARG A 479 9.33 -5.28 -19.75
N ASN A 480 8.47 -6.01 -19.05
CA ASN A 480 8.00 -7.34 -19.41
C ASN A 480 6.60 -7.30 -20.06
N ALA A 481 5.79 -6.26 -19.84
CA ALA A 481 4.40 -6.17 -20.31
C ALA A 481 4.22 -6.37 -21.84
N SER A 482 5.20 -5.96 -22.64
CA SER A 482 5.20 -6.11 -24.10
C SER A 482 5.63 -7.51 -24.59
N HIS A 483 6.08 -8.39 -23.68
CA HIS A 483 6.49 -9.75 -24.02
C HIS A 483 5.33 -10.76 -23.87
N PRO A 484 5.28 -11.84 -24.67
CA PRO A 484 4.18 -12.82 -24.63
C PRO A 484 3.90 -13.39 -23.23
N GLY A 485 2.74 -13.02 -22.67
CA GLY A 485 2.32 -13.45 -21.34
C GLY A 485 3.14 -12.85 -20.18
N GLY A 486 3.83 -11.72 -20.37
CA GLY A 486 4.64 -11.06 -19.34
C GLY A 486 5.99 -11.75 -19.06
N ILE A 487 6.40 -12.72 -19.88
CA ILE A 487 7.64 -13.48 -19.70
C ILE A 487 8.72 -12.95 -20.64
N LYS A 488 9.81 -12.43 -20.06
CA LYS A 488 10.97 -11.95 -20.80
C LYS A 488 12.07 -13.01 -20.81
N GLU A 489 12.55 -13.37 -21.99
CA GLU A 489 13.61 -14.37 -22.15
C GLU A 489 14.99 -13.72 -22.35
N GLY A 490 16.02 -14.31 -21.75
CA GLY A 490 17.40 -13.87 -21.88
C GLY A 490 18.38 -15.01 -21.67
N VAL A 491 19.36 -15.17 -22.58
CA VAL A 491 20.35 -16.27 -22.57
C VAL A 491 21.48 -16.02 -21.54
N PHE A 492 21.09 -15.71 -20.30
CA PHE A 492 21.99 -15.43 -19.20
C PHE A 492 22.47 -16.74 -18.55
N GLY A 493 23.76 -17.04 -18.68
CA GLY A 493 24.34 -18.30 -18.22
C GLY A 493 24.22 -18.61 -16.72
N VAL A 494 23.82 -17.63 -15.89
CA VAL A 494 23.59 -17.82 -14.45
C VAL A 494 22.19 -18.37 -14.11
N ILE A 495 21.23 -18.26 -15.04
CA ILE A 495 19.85 -18.78 -14.91
C ILE A 495 19.51 -19.88 -15.93
N ASN A 496 20.51 -20.32 -16.71
CA ASN A 496 20.40 -21.45 -17.63
C ASN A 496 19.88 -22.72 -16.91
N GLY A 497 18.84 -23.36 -17.44
CA GLY A 497 18.15 -24.48 -16.80
C GLY A 497 19.08 -25.66 -16.50
N SER A 498 20.00 -25.98 -17.41
CA SER A 498 21.02 -27.04 -17.19
C SER A 498 22.05 -26.71 -16.11
N SER A 499 22.13 -25.45 -15.68
CA SER A 499 22.96 -25.00 -14.56
C SER A 499 22.24 -25.03 -13.21
N HIS A 500 20.96 -25.38 -13.14
CA HIS A 500 20.21 -25.49 -11.88
C HIS A 500 19.70 -26.92 -11.63
N ALA A 501 19.10 -27.17 -10.48
CA ALA A 501 18.32 -28.39 -10.29
C ALA A 501 16.95 -28.22 -10.97
N ALA A 502 16.35 -29.29 -11.50
CA ALA A 502 15.06 -29.21 -12.18
C ALA A 502 13.90 -28.70 -11.28
N SER A 503 14.08 -28.75 -9.96
CA SER A 503 13.17 -28.22 -8.94
C SER A 503 13.43 -26.76 -8.53
N THR A 504 14.49 -26.12 -9.03
CA THR A 504 14.84 -24.73 -8.72
C THR A 504 14.19 -23.80 -9.74
N ALA A 505 13.35 -22.88 -9.28
CA ALA A 505 12.94 -21.73 -10.09
C ALA A 505 14.08 -20.71 -10.14
N ALA A 506 14.47 -20.25 -11.32
CA ALA A 506 15.60 -19.36 -11.53
C ALA A 506 15.23 -18.15 -12.40
N VAL A 507 15.47 -16.94 -11.89
CA VAL A 507 15.28 -15.67 -12.61
C VAL A 507 16.47 -14.73 -12.40
N LEU A 508 16.68 -13.82 -13.35
CA LEU A 508 17.56 -12.67 -13.22
C LEU A 508 16.69 -11.41 -13.23
N HIS A 509 16.84 -10.56 -12.24
CA HIS A 509 16.01 -9.38 -12.04
C HIS A 509 16.86 -8.11 -12.11
N GLU A 510 16.57 -7.29 -13.09
CA GLU A 510 17.10 -5.94 -13.27
C GLU A 510 16.16 -4.96 -12.54
N VAL A 511 16.59 -4.48 -11.37
CA VAL A 511 15.74 -3.65 -10.50
C VAL A 511 15.35 -2.35 -11.19
N SER A 512 16.33 -1.59 -11.66
CA SER A 512 16.16 -0.36 -12.43
C SER A 512 17.47 0.03 -13.14
N PHE A 513 17.45 1.12 -13.92
CA PHE A 513 18.60 1.58 -14.71
C PHE A 513 19.51 2.50 -13.88
N LEU A 514 20.61 1.95 -13.35
CA LEU A 514 21.55 2.66 -12.48
C LEU A 514 22.32 3.78 -13.21
N ASP A 515 22.50 3.65 -14.52
CA ASP A 515 23.20 4.64 -15.34
C ASP A 515 22.43 5.96 -15.51
N ARG A 516 21.20 6.04 -14.98
CA ARG A 516 20.40 7.26 -14.89
C ARG A 516 20.65 8.03 -13.59
N ALA A 517 21.00 9.31 -13.69
CA ALA A 517 21.25 10.18 -12.54
C ALA A 517 20.02 10.36 -11.61
N ASP A 518 18.79 10.36 -12.14
CA ASP A 518 17.56 10.44 -11.34
C ASP A 518 17.26 9.15 -10.58
N GLU A 519 17.70 8.00 -11.11
CA GLU A 519 17.54 6.70 -10.46
C GLU A 519 18.66 6.46 -9.43
N GLU A 520 19.91 6.76 -9.78
CA GLU A 520 21.06 6.71 -8.88
C GLU A 520 20.82 7.53 -7.60
N ARG A 521 20.24 8.73 -7.71
CA ARG A 521 19.87 9.55 -6.52
C ARG A 521 18.89 8.83 -5.59
N LYS A 522 17.90 8.08 -6.11
CA LYS A 522 17.00 7.27 -5.28
C LYS A 522 17.74 6.09 -4.67
N LEU A 523 18.52 5.37 -5.48
CA LEU A 523 19.27 4.18 -5.07
C LEU A 523 20.31 4.47 -3.97
N LYS A 524 20.81 5.70 -3.88
CA LYS A 524 21.64 6.17 -2.76
C LYS A 524 20.89 6.25 -1.43
N THR A 525 19.56 6.40 -1.42
CA THR A 525 18.74 6.43 -0.19
C THR A 525 18.41 5.03 0.32
N GLU A 526 18.51 4.82 1.64
CA GLU A 526 18.17 3.56 2.30
C GLU A 526 16.70 3.19 2.09
N ALA A 527 15.78 4.12 2.35
CA ALA A 527 14.34 3.89 2.24
C ALA A 527 13.88 3.39 0.85
N TYR A 528 14.58 3.76 -0.24
CA TYR A 528 14.29 3.23 -1.57
C TYR A 528 14.84 1.81 -1.76
N ARG A 529 16.05 1.52 -1.26
CA ARG A 529 16.61 0.16 -1.25
C ARG A 529 15.80 -0.79 -0.36
N ASP A 530 15.21 -0.30 0.72
CA ASP A 530 14.28 -1.06 1.57
C ASP A 530 12.95 -1.34 0.88
N ARG A 531 12.42 -0.40 0.08
CA ARG A 531 11.22 -0.63 -0.76
C ARG A 531 11.48 -1.68 -1.83
N ILE A 532 12.58 -1.56 -2.57
CA ILE A 532 13.09 -2.58 -3.50
C ILE A 532 13.17 -3.93 -2.79
N ALA A 533 13.75 -3.96 -1.58
CA ALA A 533 13.95 -5.20 -0.84
C ALA A 533 12.66 -5.85 -0.34
N ARG A 534 11.67 -5.06 0.11
CA ARG A 534 10.35 -5.58 0.49
C ARG A 534 9.58 -6.09 -0.72
N ALA A 535 9.60 -5.37 -1.84
CA ALA A 535 8.92 -5.79 -3.07
C ALA A 535 9.51 -7.08 -3.64
N LEU A 536 10.84 -7.21 -3.68
CA LEU A 536 11.48 -8.41 -4.20
C LEU A 536 11.28 -9.62 -3.26
N ALA A 537 11.28 -9.41 -1.93
CA ALA A 537 10.92 -10.45 -0.97
C ALA A 537 9.47 -10.92 -1.16
N ARG A 538 8.50 -9.99 -1.16
CA ARG A 538 7.08 -10.31 -1.42
C ARG A 538 6.90 -11.04 -2.75
N GLY A 539 7.57 -10.62 -3.82
CA GLY A 539 7.47 -11.30 -5.13
C GLY A 539 8.01 -12.73 -5.13
N ILE A 540 9.05 -13.02 -4.33
CA ILE A 540 9.54 -14.39 -4.13
C ILE A 540 8.57 -15.19 -3.26
N GLU A 541 7.99 -14.60 -2.22
CA GLU A 541 7.05 -15.23 -1.30
C GLU A 541 5.70 -15.53 -1.97
N THR A 542 5.17 -14.59 -2.78
CA THR A 542 4.03 -14.81 -3.67
C THR A 542 4.29 -15.98 -4.61
N TYR A 543 5.50 -16.13 -5.18
CA TYR A 543 5.81 -17.33 -5.99
C TYR A 543 5.79 -18.63 -5.15
N LEU A 544 6.35 -18.59 -3.94
CA LEU A 544 6.41 -19.77 -3.07
C LEU A 544 5.02 -20.19 -2.56
N GLY A 545 4.12 -19.23 -2.31
CA GLY A 545 2.69 -19.46 -2.08
C GLY A 545 1.94 -19.90 -3.34
N ALA A 546 2.24 -19.33 -4.50
CA ALA A 546 1.68 -19.73 -5.80
C ALA A 546 2.12 -21.14 -6.27
N GLY A 547 3.03 -21.79 -5.54
CA GLY A 547 3.24 -23.24 -5.63
C GLY A 547 2.00 -24.05 -5.19
N VAL A 548 1.17 -23.49 -4.31
CA VAL A 548 -0.10 -24.05 -3.82
C VAL A 548 -1.28 -23.62 -4.72
N GLU A 549 -1.25 -22.41 -5.28
CA GLU A 549 -2.31 -21.84 -6.15
C GLU A 549 -2.48 -22.50 -7.52
N SER A 550 -1.81 -23.63 -7.81
CA SER A 550 -2.13 -24.41 -9.02
C SER A 550 -3.55 -25.02 -9.03
N LEU A 551 -4.34 -24.80 -7.96
CA LEU A 551 -5.79 -24.90 -7.94
C LEU A 551 -6.45 -23.61 -7.36
N ALA A 552 -7.34 -22.99 -8.14
CA ALA A 552 -8.19 -21.79 -7.87
C ALA A 552 -7.62 -20.40 -8.27
N LEU A 553 -8.49 -19.38 -8.38
CA LEU A 553 -8.30 -18.21 -9.27
C LEU A 553 -8.91 -16.85 -8.78
N GLU A 554 -8.15 -15.76 -8.99
CA GLU A 554 -8.54 -14.37 -9.38
C GLU A 554 -9.24 -13.31 -8.46
N THR A 555 -8.56 -12.14 -8.35
CA THR A 555 -9.03 -10.70 -8.32
C THR A 555 -9.46 -9.98 -7.01
N ALA A 556 -9.41 -8.62 -7.02
CA ALA A 556 -9.15 -7.75 -5.85
C ALA A 556 -9.69 -6.29 -5.91
N SER A 557 -9.69 -5.62 -4.72
CA SER A 557 -9.58 -4.17 -4.34
C SER A 557 -10.37 -3.04 -5.09
N ASP A 558 -10.42 -1.75 -4.70
CA ASP A 558 -9.75 -0.90 -3.67
C ASP A 558 -10.64 0.34 -3.34
N GLU A 559 -10.54 0.98 -2.15
CA GLU A 559 -11.49 2.05 -1.75
C GLU A 559 -11.01 2.92 -0.53
N ILE A 560 -11.04 4.28 -0.56
CA ILE A 560 -10.88 5.19 0.64
C ILE A 560 -11.47 6.64 0.48
N GLY A 561 -12.75 6.83 0.85
CA GLY A 561 -13.49 8.12 1.20
C GLY A 561 -16.27 8.57 2.30
N ASP A 562 -16.97 7.98 3.37
CA ASP A 562 -18.29 8.31 3.98
C ASP A 562 -18.35 8.68 5.52
N ALA A 563 -17.26 8.76 6.31
CA ALA A 563 -17.30 8.78 7.80
C ALA A 563 -17.44 10.13 8.56
N ILE A 564 -17.01 11.30 8.04
CA ILE A 564 -17.05 12.61 8.76
C ILE A 564 -18.44 12.90 9.35
N GLU A 565 -19.47 12.50 8.63
CA GLU A 565 -20.77 13.15 8.69
C GLU A 565 -21.77 12.55 9.69
N LEU A 566 -21.45 11.45 10.37
CA LEU A 566 -22.47 10.66 11.10
C LEU A 566 -22.66 11.12 12.55
N GLY A 567 -21.59 11.15 13.34
CA GLY A 567 -21.55 11.60 14.74
C GLY A 567 -21.82 13.09 14.92
N ALA A 568 -21.69 13.86 13.81
CA ALA A 568 -22.24 15.20 13.63
C ALA A 568 -23.72 15.28 14.01
N LEU A 569 -24.46 14.18 13.79
CA LEU A 569 -25.85 14.02 14.18
C LEU A 569 -25.98 13.35 15.55
N GLU A 570 -25.17 12.33 15.86
CA GLU A 570 -25.30 11.57 17.12
C GLU A 570 -25.12 12.42 18.38
N ALA A 571 -24.27 13.44 18.34
CA ALA A 571 -24.06 14.34 19.48
C ALA A 571 -25.23 15.34 19.72
N GLY A 572 -26.15 15.49 18.76
CA GLY A 572 -27.20 16.51 18.81
C GLY A 572 -26.70 17.96 18.76
N GLN A 573 -25.40 18.15 18.53
CA GLN A 573 -24.74 19.45 18.34
C GLN A 573 -24.04 19.45 17.00
N SER A 574 -24.13 20.57 16.29
CA SER A 574 -23.59 20.69 14.95
C SER A 574 -22.05 20.66 14.91
N VAL A 575 -21.57 20.30 13.72
CA VAL A 575 -20.20 20.37 13.16
C VAL A 575 -19.38 21.65 13.51
N PRO A 576 -19.96 22.74 14.08
CA PRO A 576 -19.22 23.84 14.72
C PRO A 576 -19.40 24.09 16.26
N ALA A 577 -19.99 23.19 17.07
CA ALA A 577 -19.94 23.25 18.54
C ALA A 577 -19.05 22.22 19.31
N TYR A 578 -19.01 20.92 18.97
CA TYR A 578 -18.43 19.84 19.81
C TYR A 578 -16.90 19.91 20.04
N LEU A 579 -16.05 20.24 19.05
CA LEU A 579 -14.60 20.48 19.26
C LEU A 579 -14.31 21.94 19.80
N GLY A 580 -15.33 22.74 20.12
CA GLY A 580 -15.35 24.19 20.45
C GLY A 580 -14.11 25.10 20.18
N ALA A 581 -14.20 26.00 19.18
CA ALA A 581 -13.23 26.99 18.61
C ALA A 581 -11.99 27.38 19.48
N ALA A 582 -10.74 27.53 18.98
CA ALA A 582 -10.17 27.82 17.64
C ALA A 582 -8.63 27.50 17.63
N GLU A 583 -7.82 27.49 16.54
CA GLU A 583 -8.01 27.74 15.09
C GLU A 583 -6.80 27.24 14.25
N ALA A 584 -6.98 27.14 12.92
CA ALA A 584 -5.99 27.00 11.82
C ALA A 584 -5.13 25.71 11.70
N GLU A 585 -4.85 25.16 10.50
CA GLU A 585 -5.58 25.13 9.21
C GLU A 585 -5.33 23.75 8.55
N ALA A 586 -5.81 23.50 7.32
CA ALA A 586 -5.69 22.19 6.64
C ALA A 586 -5.44 22.31 5.13
N SER A 587 -4.69 21.34 4.57
CA SER A 587 -4.22 21.35 3.19
C SER A 587 -5.28 20.91 2.16
N GLY A 588 -5.18 21.37 0.91
CA GLY A 588 -6.19 21.17 -0.14
C GLY A 588 -5.63 21.04 -1.55
N TRP A 589 -6.39 20.39 -2.45
CA TRP A 589 -5.95 19.99 -3.78
C TRP A 589 -6.03 21.13 -4.80
N VAL A 590 -4.88 21.70 -5.18
CA VAL A 590 -4.76 22.82 -6.12
C VAL A 590 -3.93 22.41 -7.35
N GLY A 591 -4.53 22.47 -8.53
CA GLY A 591 -3.92 22.04 -9.80
C GLY A 591 -4.15 20.56 -10.11
N GLY A 592 -3.78 20.10 -11.31
CA GLY A 592 -4.02 18.75 -11.84
C GLY A 592 -3.54 17.55 -11.00
N TYR A 593 -2.72 17.78 -9.96
CA TYR A 593 -2.08 16.76 -9.14
C TYR A 593 -2.09 17.12 -7.65
N ALA A 594 -1.69 16.18 -6.79
CA ALA A 594 -1.48 16.47 -5.37
C ALA A 594 -0.34 17.49 -5.17
N LEU A 595 -0.61 18.55 -4.41
CA LEU A 595 0.40 19.39 -3.78
C LEU A 595 0.00 19.59 -2.30
N PRO A 596 0.95 19.50 -1.35
CA PRO A 596 0.69 19.87 0.02
C PRO A 596 0.53 21.40 0.09
N VAL A 597 -0.57 21.86 0.69
CA VAL A 597 -0.78 23.28 0.97
C VAL A 597 -0.46 23.55 2.42
N ASP A 598 0.68 24.20 2.64
CA ASP A 598 0.90 25.09 3.77
C ASP A 598 1.71 26.30 3.26
N GLY A 599 1.31 27.51 3.66
CA GLY A 599 2.17 28.70 3.57
C GLY A 599 2.35 29.37 2.21
N MET A 600 1.28 29.84 1.56
CA MET A 600 1.36 31.09 0.79
C MET A 600 0.14 32.00 0.99
N ALA A 601 0.27 32.95 1.93
CA ALA A 601 -0.11 34.31 1.58
C ALA A 601 0.79 34.78 0.42
N ALA A 602 0.22 35.51 -0.54
CA ALA A 602 0.88 35.75 -1.82
C ALA A 602 2.25 36.46 -1.69
N SER A 603 3.26 35.88 -2.34
CA SER A 603 4.46 36.59 -2.79
C SER A 603 4.62 36.41 -4.30
N ASP A 604 5.00 37.47 -5.00
CA ASP A 604 4.78 37.64 -6.44
C ASP A 604 5.80 36.87 -7.32
N GLY A 605 5.89 35.54 -7.19
CA GLY A 605 6.81 34.71 -8.01
C GLY A 605 6.42 33.24 -8.27
N ASP A 606 5.48 32.65 -7.53
CA ASP A 606 5.37 31.17 -7.48
C ASP A 606 4.81 30.50 -8.76
N LEU A 607 4.20 31.27 -9.68
CA LEU A 607 3.77 30.75 -10.99
C LEU A 607 4.94 30.18 -11.82
N ALA A 608 6.16 30.72 -11.62
CA ALA A 608 7.37 30.25 -12.28
C ALA A 608 7.64 28.78 -11.98
N ARG A 609 7.61 28.47 -10.69
CA ARG A 609 7.88 27.17 -10.13
C ARG A 609 6.76 26.20 -10.49
N GLN A 610 5.50 26.61 -10.39
CA GLN A 610 4.34 25.79 -10.76
C GLN A 610 4.33 25.40 -12.25
N ILE A 611 4.73 26.31 -13.15
CA ILE A 611 4.87 25.99 -14.59
C ILE A 611 6.07 25.08 -14.85
N ALA A 612 7.24 25.36 -14.26
CA ALA A 612 8.44 24.53 -14.43
C ALA A 612 8.26 23.10 -13.87
N GLU A 613 7.62 22.95 -12.71
CA GLU A 613 7.27 21.67 -12.10
C GLU A 613 6.19 20.90 -12.89
N GLY A 614 5.42 21.58 -13.76
CA GLY A 614 4.57 20.95 -14.76
C GLY A 614 5.41 20.39 -15.90
N LEU A 615 6.05 21.27 -16.68
CA LEU A 615 6.85 20.90 -17.86
C LEU A 615 7.93 19.85 -17.57
N ALA A 616 8.57 19.89 -16.40
CA ALA A 616 9.62 18.94 -16.03
C ALA A 616 9.10 17.49 -15.81
N ARG A 617 7.79 17.28 -15.63
CA ARG A 617 7.18 15.94 -15.53
C ARG A 617 6.89 15.34 -16.92
N ASP A 618 6.36 16.12 -17.85
CA ASP A 618 5.93 15.61 -19.16
C ASP A 618 7.11 15.38 -20.13
N LEU A 619 8.18 16.19 -20.02
CA LEU A 619 9.41 16.07 -20.81
C LEU A 619 10.22 14.77 -20.55
N GLY A 620 9.78 13.90 -19.63
CA GLY A 620 10.42 12.63 -19.31
C GLY A 620 10.14 11.47 -20.30
N THR A 621 9.25 11.66 -21.27
CA THR A 621 8.81 10.59 -22.20
C THR A 621 9.42 10.73 -23.60
N ARG A 622 9.56 9.61 -24.34
CA ARG A 622 10.06 9.60 -25.73
C ARG A 622 9.05 9.01 -26.72
N ALA A 623 8.42 9.92 -27.47
CA ALA A 623 8.07 9.86 -28.90
C ALA A 623 7.25 8.70 -29.50
N ASP A 624 7.47 7.44 -29.11
CA ASP A 624 7.08 6.29 -29.94
C ASP A 624 5.75 5.64 -29.53
N ASP A 625 5.17 6.04 -28.38
CA ASP A 625 3.84 5.63 -27.90
C ASP A 625 3.00 6.87 -27.47
N VAL A 626 3.07 7.93 -28.27
CA VAL A 626 2.49 9.25 -27.93
C VAL A 626 0.98 9.28 -28.14
N GLY A 627 0.28 8.82 -27.11
CA GLY A 627 -1.12 9.13 -26.85
C GLY A 627 -1.34 10.61 -26.48
N ASN A 628 -1.05 11.53 -27.41
CA ASN A 628 -1.43 12.96 -27.43
C ASN A 628 -0.92 13.89 -26.30
N ASP A 629 -0.63 13.41 -25.09
CA ASP A 629 -0.53 14.23 -23.87
C ASP A 629 0.87 14.86 -23.63
N VAL A 630 1.84 14.70 -24.53
CA VAL A 630 3.25 15.21 -24.37
C VAL A 630 3.45 16.59 -25.02
N HIS A 631 2.38 17.37 -25.16
CA HIS A 631 2.24 18.41 -26.19
C HIS A 631 1.55 19.68 -25.68
N GLU A 632 1.40 19.81 -24.36
CA GLU A 632 0.35 20.63 -23.75
C GLU A 632 0.75 22.11 -23.57
N PHE A 633 2.05 22.41 -23.41
CA PHE A 633 2.63 23.76 -23.30
C PHE A 633 3.55 24.14 -24.48
N ALA A 634 3.56 23.34 -25.55
CA ALA A 634 4.69 23.29 -26.47
C ALA A 634 4.73 24.42 -27.54
N TYR A 635 5.11 25.65 -27.14
CA TYR A 635 5.84 26.56 -28.03
C TYR A 635 6.68 27.62 -27.28
N VAL A 636 7.58 27.19 -26.40
CA VAL A 636 8.64 28.07 -25.87
C VAL A 636 10.00 27.40 -26.03
N ASP A 637 10.90 28.07 -26.76
CA ASP A 637 12.32 27.74 -26.76
C ASP A 637 12.98 28.51 -25.59
N PRO A 638 13.55 27.81 -24.58
CA PRO A 638 14.16 28.45 -23.42
C PRO A 638 15.54 29.06 -23.73
N GLY A 639 16.13 28.79 -24.90
CA GLY A 639 17.42 29.33 -25.33
C GLY A 639 18.63 28.78 -24.56
N THR A 640 19.83 29.09 -25.06
CA THR A 640 21.10 28.53 -24.56
C THR A 640 21.64 29.20 -23.28
N GLY A 641 20.74 29.58 -22.37
CA GLY A 641 21.07 30.25 -21.09
C GLY A 641 20.16 29.88 -19.91
N PHE A 642 19.15 29.03 -20.12
CA PHE A 642 18.17 28.68 -19.10
C PHE A 642 18.78 27.75 -18.02
N ASN A 643 18.98 28.27 -16.81
CA ASN A 643 19.53 27.53 -15.67
C ASN A 643 18.48 27.36 -14.54
N VAL A 644 17.91 26.17 -14.45
CA VAL A 644 16.95 25.79 -13.37
C VAL A 644 17.59 25.67 -11.98
N SER A 645 18.92 25.62 -11.85
CA SER A 645 19.57 25.35 -10.55
C SER A 645 19.59 26.52 -9.56
N ASP A 646 19.27 27.75 -10.00
CA ASP A 646 19.17 28.95 -9.16
C ASP A 646 17.71 29.39 -8.87
N MET A 647 16.71 28.71 -9.44
CA MET A 647 15.29 28.90 -9.11
C MET A 647 14.98 28.50 -7.65
N GLY A 648 13.96 29.12 -7.05
CA GLY A 648 13.56 28.91 -5.67
C GLY A 648 14.48 29.55 -4.63
N ARG A 649 15.38 30.46 -5.03
CA ARG A 649 16.29 31.19 -4.12
C ARG A 649 15.90 32.65 -3.86
N SER A 650 15.28 33.34 -4.82
CA SER A 650 14.60 34.63 -4.60
C SER A 650 13.58 34.91 -5.69
N VAL A 651 12.62 35.79 -5.39
CA VAL A 651 11.55 36.19 -6.32
C VAL A 651 12.12 36.79 -7.61
N GLU A 652 13.26 37.51 -7.58
CA GLU A 652 13.89 38.03 -8.80
C GLU A 652 14.48 36.93 -9.68
N ALA A 653 15.01 35.84 -9.10
CA ALA A 653 15.51 34.69 -9.85
C ALA A 653 14.36 33.95 -10.56
N ASP A 654 13.26 33.72 -9.85
CA ASP A 654 12.08 33.03 -10.38
C ASP A 654 11.33 33.89 -11.43
N THR A 655 11.30 35.21 -11.26
CA THR A 655 10.80 36.16 -12.27
C THR A 655 11.66 36.16 -13.53
N GLY A 656 12.99 36.08 -13.39
CA GLY A 656 13.91 35.95 -14.52
C GLY A 656 13.72 34.64 -15.30
N ALA A 657 13.49 33.54 -14.58
CA ALA A 657 13.17 32.25 -15.17
C ALA A 657 11.87 32.30 -16.00
N LEU A 658 10.78 32.85 -15.46
CA LEU A 658 9.52 33.07 -16.20
C LEU A 658 9.69 33.93 -17.45
N THR A 659 10.42 35.03 -17.33
CA THR A 659 10.66 35.95 -18.45
C THR A 659 11.36 35.24 -19.61
N THR A 660 12.23 34.27 -19.29
CA THR A 660 12.88 33.38 -20.27
C THR A 660 11.89 32.33 -20.80
N LEU A 661 11.09 31.73 -19.92
CA LEU A 661 10.05 30.72 -20.22
C LEU A 661 8.82 31.27 -20.97
N PHE A 662 8.82 32.54 -21.39
CA PHE A 662 7.84 33.11 -22.33
C PHE A 662 8.47 33.98 -23.42
N ALA A 663 9.80 34.05 -23.53
CA ALA A 663 10.51 34.97 -24.42
C ALA A 663 10.24 34.77 -25.93
N GLY A 664 9.77 33.58 -26.35
CA GLY A 664 9.51 33.22 -27.74
C GLY A 664 8.05 33.34 -28.23
N VAL A 665 7.09 33.60 -27.33
CA VAL A 665 5.67 33.80 -27.70
C VAL A 665 5.40 35.30 -27.63
N GLU A 666 5.14 35.96 -28.77
CA GLU A 666 5.11 37.42 -28.93
C GLU A 666 4.49 38.15 -27.73
N SER A 667 5.35 38.66 -26.84
CA SER A 667 4.98 39.27 -25.56
C SER A 667 4.47 40.71 -25.71
N ALA A 668 3.73 40.96 -26.78
CA ALA A 668 3.02 42.19 -27.11
C ALA A 668 1.75 42.37 -26.24
N GLY A 669 1.92 42.31 -24.91
CA GLY A 669 0.88 42.68 -23.94
C GLY A 669 0.05 41.55 -23.32
N PHE A 670 0.46 40.28 -23.40
CA PHE A 670 -0.12 39.28 -22.49
C PHE A 670 0.52 39.41 -21.10
N ASP A 671 -0.21 40.04 -20.17
CA ASP A 671 0.22 40.21 -18.78
C ASP A 671 -0.06 38.93 -17.97
N MET A 672 0.97 38.08 -17.82
CA MET A 672 0.89 36.81 -17.10
C MET A 672 0.46 37.00 -15.62
N ALA A 673 0.99 38.02 -14.93
CA ALA A 673 0.67 38.26 -13.52
C ALA A 673 -0.79 38.72 -13.35
N ARG A 674 -1.27 39.58 -14.25
CA ARG A 674 -2.66 40.05 -14.24
C ARG A 674 -3.65 38.98 -14.70
N TYR A 675 -3.24 38.06 -15.58
CA TYR A 675 -4.00 36.85 -15.90
C TYR A 675 -4.10 35.91 -14.69
N GLU A 676 -2.98 35.69 -14.00
CA GLU A 676 -2.93 34.87 -12.79
C GLU A 676 -3.82 35.45 -11.70
N ALA A 677 -3.71 36.75 -11.42
CA ALA A 677 -4.57 37.48 -10.49
C ALA A 677 -6.05 37.41 -10.91
N PHE A 678 -6.37 37.45 -12.21
CA PHE A 678 -7.73 37.25 -12.69
C PHE A 678 -8.27 35.84 -12.37
N ILE A 679 -7.54 34.77 -12.73
CA ILE A 679 -8.01 33.39 -12.47
C ILE A 679 -8.03 33.07 -10.97
N ARG A 680 -7.02 33.50 -10.19
CA ARG A 680 -7.05 33.38 -8.72
C ARG A 680 -8.20 34.20 -8.12
N GLY A 681 -8.54 35.36 -8.70
CA GLY A 681 -9.72 36.15 -8.38
C GLY A 681 -11.07 35.48 -8.67
N LEU A 682 -11.08 34.38 -9.43
CA LEU A 682 -12.26 33.52 -9.53
C LEU A 682 -12.45 32.65 -8.26
N GLY A 683 -11.43 32.47 -7.42
CA GLY A 683 -11.53 31.66 -6.21
C GLY A 683 -11.82 30.19 -6.47
N LEU A 684 -11.31 29.66 -7.59
CA LEU A 684 -11.35 28.23 -7.91
C LEU A 684 -10.53 27.48 -6.85
N ARG A 685 -11.02 26.33 -6.39
CA ARG A 685 -10.36 25.54 -5.35
C ARG A 685 -9.54 24.38 -5.88
N HIS A 686 -9.77 23.95 -7.12
CA HIS A 686 -9.25 22.70 -7.66
C HIS A 686 -8.47 22.84 -8.98
N PHE A 687 -8.27 24.07 -9.48
CA PHE A 687 -7.49 24.35 -10.68
C PHE A 687 -6.56 25.56 -10.50
N VAL A 688 -5.38 25.51 -11.11
CA VAL A 688 -4.42 26.63 -11.18
C VAL A 688 -4.60 27.45 -12.46
N PRO A 689 -4.18 28.73 -12.49
CA PRO A 689 -4.26 29.58 -13.68
C PRO A 689 -3.63 28.98 -14.94
N ALA A 690 -2.52 28.24 -14.80
CA ALA A 690 -1.81 27.62 -15.92
C ALA A 690 -2.64 26.58 -16.70
N GLU A 691 -3.54 25.83 -16.04
CA GLU A 691 -4.37 24.80 -16.70
C GLU A 691 -5.35 25.40 -17.72
N PHE A 692 -5.75 26.66 -17.54
CA PHE A 692 -6.65 27.37 -18.47
C PHE A 692 -5.94 27.98 -19.68
N LEU A 693 -4.60 28.00 -19.71
CA LEU A 693 -3.78 28.45 -20.85
C LEU A 693 -3.52 27.35 -21.88
N PHE A 694 -4.10 26.17 -21.68
CA PHE A 694 -3.94 25.00 -22.53
C PHE A 694 -4.26 25.26 -24.01
N LEU A 695 -3.25 25.17 -24.88
CA LEU A 695 -3.36 25.50 -26.30
C LEU A 695 -3.96 24.37 -27.16
N GLY A 696 -4.13 23.17 -26.61
CA GLY A 696 -4.70 22.01 -27.29
C GLY A 696 -3.65 21.16 -28.01
N ASN A 697 -3.74 19.83 -27.90
CA ASN A 697 -2.68 18.89 -28.28
C ASN A 697 -2.33 18.95 -29.80
N SER A 698 -3.27 19.39 -30.65
CA SER A 698 -2.98 19.63 -32.08
C SER A 698 -2.12 20.87 -32.35
N ASN A 699 -1.83 21.71 -31.36
CA ASN A 699 -1.03 22.93 -31.49
C ASN A 699 0.49 22.71 -31.35
N ALA A 700 0.91 21.51 -30.94
CA ALA A 700 2.30 21.24 -30.59
C ALA A 700 3.23 21.01 -31.79
N PRO A 701 4.57 21.06 -31.61
CA PRO A 701 5.54 20.84 -32.67
C PRO A 701 5.36 19.48 -33.34
N GLY A 702 5.16 19.48 -34.66
CA GLY A 702 4.90 18.27 -35.45
C GLY A 702 3.42 17.87 -35.53
N ALA A 703 2.55 18.40 -34.66
CA ALA A 703 1.12 18.15 -34.74
C ALA A 703 0.45 18.93 -35.90
N ARG A 704 -0.73 18.46 -36.34
CA ARG A 704 -1.45 18.98 -37.54
C ARG A 704 -1.65 20.50 -37.56
N CYS A 705 -1.78 21.13 -36.39
CA CYS A 705 -2.03 22.57 -36.24
C CYS A 705 -0.90 23.26 -35.43
N SER A 706 0.31 22.69 -35.46
CA SER A 706 1.54 23.20 -34.84
C SER A 706 1.67 24.72 -34.90
N GLY A 707 1.79 25.38 -33.74
CA GLY A 707 2.05 26.82 -33.62
C GLY A 707 0.93 27.73 -34.15
N ARG A 708 -0.31 27.26 -34.28
CA ARG A 708 -1.43 28.06 -34.84
C ARG A 708 -2.32 28.72 -33.79
N ASN A 709 -2.33 28.22 -32.56
CA ASN A 709 -3.09 28.79 -31.44
C ASN A 709 -2.26 29.87 -30.72
N ALA A 710 -2.93 30.68 -29.89
CA ALA A 710 -2.31 31.71 -29.07
C ALA A 710 -2.97 31.73 -27.68
N LEU A 711 -2.42 32.49 -26.73
CA LEU A 711 -3.05 32.72 -25.42
C LEU A 711 -4.35 33.55 -25.56
N PRO A 712 -5.31 33.45 -24.62
CA PRO A 712 -6.57 34.20 -24.68
C PRO A 712 -6.34 35.72 -24.54
N PRO A 713 -6.84 36.57 -25.46
CA PRO A 713 -6.67 38.02 -25.33
C PRO A 713 -7.46 38.57 -24.13
N GLU A 714 -6.93 39.60 -23.47
CA GLU A 714 -7.40 40.13 -22.19
C GLU A 714 -8.91 40.44 -22.17
N ASN A 715 -9.42 41.02 -23.26
CA ASN A 715 -10.83 41.39 -23.40
C ASN A 715 -11.80 40.20 -23.43
N LEU A 716 -11.31 38.96 -23.45
CA LEU A 716 -12.12 37.74 -23.34
C LEU A 716 -11.97 37.04 -21.99
N TRP A 717 -11.01 37.42 -21.13
CA TRP A 717 -10.72 36.70 -19.87
C TRP A 717 -11.96 36.50 -19.00
N GLY A 718 -12.76 37.56 -18.79
CA GLY A 718 -13.99 37.52 -18.00
C GLY A 718 -15.03 36.49 -18.46
N ASN A 719 -14.97 36.02 -19.70
CA ASN A 719 -15.93 35.04 -20.24
C ASN A 719 -15.75 33.64 -19.67
N ILE A 720 -14.53 33.24 -19.29
CA ILE A 720 -14.27 31.88 -18.77
C ILE A 720 -14.77 31.72 -17.34
N ALA A 721 -15.02 32.84 -16.64
CA ALA A 721 -15.32 32.88 -15.20
C ALA A 721 -16.43 31.91 -14.76
N LYS A 722 -17.47 31.72 -15.60
CA LYS A 722 -18.56 30.78 -15.32
C LYS A 722 -18.23 29.35 -15.72
N THR A 723 -17.57 29.13 -16.86
CA THR A 723 -17.15 27.78 -17.29
C THR A 723 -16.08 27.17 -16.37
N ALA A 724 -15.14 27.99 -15.89
CA ALA A 724 -14.11 27.58 -14.94
C ALA A 724 -14.72 27.19 -13.57
N ARG A 725 -15.66 27.99 -13.04
CA ARG A 725 -16.41 27.63 -11.81
C ARG A 725 -17.26 26.37 -11.99
N MET A 726 -17.84 26.18 -13.17
CA MET A 726 -18.56 24.94 -13.50
C MET A 726 -17.62 23.74 -13.49
N LEU A 727 -16.41 23.86 -14.07
CA LEU A 727 -15.42 22.78 -14.06
C LEU A 727 -14.88 22.49 -12.65
N ASP A 728 -14.66 23.52 -11.82
CA ASP A 728 -14.22 23.41 -10.42
C ASP A 728 -15.22 22.60 -9.58
N GLU A 729 -16.53 22.89 -9.73
CA GLU A 729 -17.61 22.13 -9.09
C GLU A 729 -17.78 20.72 -9.68
N ILE A 730 -17.53 20.51 -10.99
CA ILE A 730 -17.50 19.17 -11.59
C ILE A 730 -16.34 18.35 -11.01
N ARG A 731 -15.14 18.92 -10.88
CA ARG A 731 -13.96 18.26 -10.30
C ARG A 731 -14.20 17.86 -8.85
N LYS A 732 -14.76 18.77 -8.07
CA LYS A 732 -15.22 18.52 -6.69
C LYS A 732 -16.23 17.37 -6.58
N ARG A 733 -17.17 17.25 -7.53
CA ARG A 733 -18.18 16.16 -7.54
C ARG A 733 -17.69 14.83 -8.13
N LEU A 734 -16.63 14.84 -8.95
CA LEU A 734 -15.98 13.63 -9.43
C LEU A 734 -14.92 13.10 -8.45
N GLY A 735 -14.39 13.93 -7.55
CA GLY A 735 -13.39 13.54 -6.55
C GLY A 735 -12.03 13.12 -7.13
N ALA A 736 -11.79 13.40 -8.42
CA ALA A 736 -10.68 12.87 -9.19
C ALA A 736 -10.07 13.92 -10.15
N PRO A 737 -8.83 13.73 -10.63
CA PRO A 737 -8.17 14.68 -11.54
C PRO A 737 -8.95 14.90 -12.84
N ILE A 738 -9.02 16.15 -13.29
CA ILE A 738 -9.58 16.54 -14.59
C ILE A 738 -8.48 17.21 -15.42
N ARG A 739 -8.31 16.76 -16.65
CA ARG A 739 -7.41 17.36 -17.65
C ARG A 739 -8.21 18.25 -18.61
N ILE A 740 -7.78 19.49 -18.76
CA ILE A 740 -8.31 20.41 -19.78
C ILE A 740 -7.63 20.08 -21.11
N LEU A 741 -8.40 19.66 -22.12
CA LEU A 741 -7.91 19.29 -23.45
C LEU A 741 -8.03 20.46 -24.45
N SER A 742 -8.86 21.46 -24.13
CA SER A 742 -8.92 22.72 -24.89
C SER A 742 -9.71 23.78 -24.14
N CYS A 743 -9.13 24.97 -23.97
CA CYS A 743 -9.79 26.11 -23.34
C CYS A 743 -10.05 27.23 -24.37
N TYR A 744 -9.02 28.01 -24.72
CA TYR A 744 -9.09 29.01 -25.79
C TYR A 744 -8.69 28.45 -27.16
N ARG A 745 -9.31 28.98 -28.22
CA ARG A 745 -8.89 28.73 -29.61
C ARG A 745 -8.95 30.03 -30.40
N ASN A 746 -7.82 30.50 -30.96
CA ASN A 746 -7.86 31.58 -31.94
C ASN A 746 -8.50 31.09 -33.27
N ALA A 747 -8.78 32.00 -34.20
CA ALA A 747 -9.44 31.67 -35.47
C ALA A 747 -8.63 30.70 -36.36
N ALA A 748 -7.30 30.83 -36.39
CA ALA A 748 -6.42 30.01 -37.22
C ALA A 748 -6.35 28.56 -36.72
N TYR A 749 -6.27 28.37 -35.41
CA TYR A 749 -6.33 27.06 -34.77
C TYR A 749 -7.72 26.42 -34.86
N ASN A 750 -8.78 27.17 -34.52
CA ASN A 750 -10.16 26.66 -34.58
C ASN A 750 -10.52 26.18 -35.99
N GLY A 751 -10.17 26.94 -37.04
CA GLY A 751 -10.34 26.51 -38.43
C GLY A 751 -9.48 25.31 -38.82
N CYS A 752 -8.27 25.18 -38.26
CA CYS A 752 -7.37 24.06 -38.55
C CYS A 752 -7.85 22.72 -37.95
N VAL A 753 -8.39 22.74 -36.73
CA VAL A 753 -8.97 21.54 -36.08
C VAL A 753 -10.38 21.21 -36.58
N GLY A 754 -10.96 22.01 -37.47
CA GLY A 754 -12.32 21.81 -38.00
C GLY A 754 -13.42 22.25 -37.02
N GLY A 755 -13.11 23.12 -36.07
CA GLY A 755 -14.07 23.66 -35.11
C GLY A 755 -15.09 24.60 -35.73
N GLU A 756 -16.25 24.71 -35.09
CA GLU A 756 -17.37 25.53 -35.55
C GLU A 756 -17.01 27.01 -35.74
N ARG A 757 -17.61 27.67 -36.74
CA ARG A 757 -17.28 29.07 -37.08
C ARG A 757 -17.57 30.05 -35.94
N ASN A 758 -18.56 29.73 -35.12
CA ASN A 758 -18.98 30.50 -33.95
C ASN A 758 -18.65 29.74 -32.63
N SER A 759 -17.56 28.98 -32.63
CA SER A 759 -17.07 28.17 -31.50
C SER A 759 -16.93 28.98 -30.20
N ARG A 760 -17.43 28.42 -29.08
CA ARG A 760 -17.36 29.07 -27.77
C ARG A 760 -15.93 29.13 -27.19
N HIS A 761 -15.01 28.28 -27.66
CA HIS A 761 -13.59 28.40 -27.36
C HIS A 761 -12.97 29.67 -27.96
N MET A 762 -13.47 30.15 -29.12
CA MET A 762 -13.04 31.43 -29.70
C MET A 762 -13.53 32.66 -28.91
N GLN A 763 -14.38 32.45 -27.91
CA GLN A 763 -14.86 33.47 -26.99
C GLN A 763 -14.30 33.27 -25.58
N PHE A 764 -13.40 32.30 -25.38
CA PHE A 764 -12.89 31.87 -24.07
C PHE A 764 -14.03 31.59 -23.06
N ASN A 765 -15.06 30.87 -23.50
CA ASN A 765 -16.26 30.52 -22.72
C ASN A 765 -16.60 29.03 -22.91
N ALA A 766 -15.60 28.16 -23.09
CA ALA A 766 -15.79 26.72 -23.28
C ALA A 766 -14.54 25.93 -22.91
N ILE A 767 -14.74 24.71 -22.41
CA ILE A 767 -13.68 23.79 -22.00
C ILE A 767 -14.03 22.38 -22.50
N ASP A 768 -13.12 21.78 -23.27
CA ASP A 768 -13.10 20.34 -23.55
C ASP A 768 -12.22 19.67 -22.48
N TRP A 769 -12.69 18.60 -21.85
CA TRP A 769 -11.99 17.94 -20.74
C TRP A 769 -12.25 16.44 -20.64
N ARG A 770 -11.32 15.72 -19.99
CA ARG A 770 -11.50 14.33 -19.52
C ARG A 770 -11.17 14.22 -18.04
N CYS A 771 -11.65 13.17 -17.38
CA CYS A 771 -11.21 12.81 -16.02
C CYS A 771 -10.32 11.57 -16.09
N ASP A 772 -9.38 11.43 -15.16
CA ASP A 772 -8.46 10.27 -15.13
C ASP A 772 -9.10 9.01 -14.50
N SER A 773 -10.37 9.08 -14.06
CA SER A 773 -11.16 7.92 -13.61
C SER A 773 -12.64 8.01 -14.00
N GLY A 774 -13.35 6.89 -13.95
CA GLY A 774 -14.75 6.79 -14.35
C GLY A 774 -14.97 6.70 -15.87
N THR A 775 -16.17 7.05 -16.34
CA THR A 775 -16.55 6.95 -17.76
C THR A 775 -17.13 8.26 -18.28
N VAL A 776 -17.02 8.48 -19.60
CA VAL A 776 -17.62 9.63 -20.30
C VAL A 776 -19.11 9.80 -19.96
N ASP A 777 -19.83 8.71 -19.70
CA ASP A 777 -21.25 8.74 -19.35
C ASP A 777 -21.47 9.25 -17.91
N ARG A 778 -20.62 8.86 -16.95
CA ARG A 778 -20.63 9.43 -15.60
C ARG A 778 -20.20 10.89 -15.60
N TRP A 779 -19.20 11.26 -16.40
CA TRP A 779 -18.74 12.64 -16.56
C TRP A 779 -19.84 13.54 -17.14
N HIS A 780 -20.56 13.04 -18.17
CA HIS A 780 -21.71 13.74 -18.74
C HIS A 780 -22.85 13.90 -17.72
N GLN A 781 -23.16 12.85 -16.93
CA GLN A 781 -24.14 12.95 -15.84
C GLN A 781 -23.76 14.04 -14.83
N VAL A 782 -22.52 14.04 -14.32
CA VAL A 782 -22.08 15.05 -13.33
C VAL A 782 -22.08 16.46 -13.93
N ALA A 783 -21.66 16.64 -15.18
CA ALA A 783 -21.76 17.94 -15.86
C ALA A 783 -23.22 18.43 -15.96
N MET A 784 -24.16 17.52 -16.28
CA MET A 784 -25.59 17.79 -16.34
C MET A 784 -26.18 18.11 -14.94
N GLU A 785 -25.73 17.41 -13.90
CA GLU A 785 -26.09 17.65 -12.49
C GLU A 785 -25.59 19.02 -12.00
N VAL A 786 -24.35 19.41 -12.34
CA VAL A 786 -23.79 20.72 -12.01
C VAL A 786 -24.58 21.84 -12.70
N ARG A 787 -24.80 21.73 -14.02
CA ARG A 787 -25.59 22.72 -14.78
C ARG A 787 -27.04 22.84 -14.30
N ARG A 788 -27.66 21.73 -13.86
CA ARG A 788 -29.00 21.76 -13.23
C ARG A 788 -28.99 22.43 -11.86
N SER A 789 -27.93 22.26 -11.08
CA SER A 789 -27.84 22.80 -9.71
C SER A 789 -27.65 24.31 -9.63
N ASN A 790 -27.25 24.98 -10.71
CA ASN A 790 -27.18 26.44 -10.77
C ASN A 790 -27.60 26.98 -12.15
N PRO A 791 -28.77 27.64 -12.27
CA PRO A 791 -29.24 28.25 -13.52
C PRO A 791 -28.27 29.28 -14.13
N GLU A 792 -27.38 29.88 -13.34
CA GLU A 792 -26.36 30.79 -13.87
C GLU A 792 -25.29 30.13 -14.74
N LEU A 793 -25.18 28.79 -14.66
CA LEU A 793 -24.29 27.97 -15.49
C LEU A 793 -24.98 27.49 -16.77
N ALA A 794 -26.16 28.04 -17.12
CA ALA A 794 -26.87 27.67 -18.34
C ALA A 794 -25.98 27.78 -19.58
N GLY A 795 -25.91 26.71 -20.36
CA GLY A 795 -24.90 26.59 -21.41
C GLY A 795 -24.82 25.21 -22.05
N GLY A 796 -23.92 25.02 -22.99
CA GLY A 796 -23.81 23.77 -23.76
C GLY A 796 -23.10 22.63 -23.01
N ILE A 797 -23.56 21.40 -23.24
CA ILE A 797 -22.83 20.18 -22.83
C ILE A 797 -22.79 19.20 -24.02
N GLY A 798 -21.59 18.89 -24.49
CA GLY A 798 -21.33 17.94 -25.58
C GLY A 798 -20.70 16.65 -25.06
N ARG A 799 -21.22 15.49 -25.51
CA ARG A 799 -20.70 14.16 -25.14
C ARG A 799 -20.00 13.49 -26.33
N TYR A 800 -18.72 13.15 -26.17
CA TYR A 800 -17.86 12.62 -27.23
C TYR A 800 -17.25 11.26 -26.82
N PRO A 801 -18.04 10.17 -26.83
CA PRO A 801 -17.65 8.89 -26.22
C PRO A 801 -16.63 8.11 -27.06
N ARG A 802 -16.46 8.41 -28.35
CA ARG A 802 -15.43 7.80 -29.20
C ARG A 802 -14.07 8.51 -29.07
N GLN A 803 -14.09 9.78 -28.67
CA GLN A 803 -12.94 10.66 -28.55
C GLN A 803 -12.50 10.85 -27.10
N GLY A 804 -13.27 10.33 -26.13
CA GLY A 804 -12.89 10.23 -24.72
C GLY A 804 -13.00 11.54 -23.92
N PHE A 805 -13.92 12.45 -24.27
CA PHE A 805 -14.04 13.74 -23.57
C PHE A 805 -15.48 14.29 -23.46
N ILE A 806 -15.63 15.31 -22.61
CA ILE A 806 -16.84 16.13 -22.46
C ILE A 806 -16.51 17.58 -22.82
N HIS A 807 -17.43 18.23 -23.54
CA HIS A 807 -17.44 19.67 -23.77
C HIS A 807 -18.38 20.35 -22.79
N VAL A 808 -17.96 21.45 -22.16
CA VAL A 808 -18.84 22.35 -21.39
C VAL A 808 -18.62 23.80 -21.80
N ASP A 809 -19.70 24.57 -21.87
CA ASP A 809 -19.67 26.02 -22.09
C ASP A 809 -20.75 26.73 -21.26
N THR A 810 -20.62 28.03 -21.05
CA THR A 810 -21.61 28.84 -20.32
C THR A 810 -22.21 29.94 -21.19
N ARG A 811 -22.73 29.55 -22.37
CA ARG A 811 -23.34 30.45 -23.37
C ARG A 811 -24.66 31.16 -22.96
N GLY A 812 -25.17 30.93 -21.75
CA GLY A 812 -26.43 31.52 -21.23
C GLY A 812 -27.70 30.79 -21.65
N SER A 813 -27.60 29.67 -22.38
CA SER A 813 -28.74 28.85 -22.80
C SER A 813 -28.32 27.38 -22.97
N ASN A 814 -29.17 26.47 -22.49
CA ASN A 814 -28.88 25.04 -22.49
C ASN A 814 -28.97 24.46 -23.90
N ALA A 815 -27.96 23.68 -24.28
CA ALA A 815 -27.93 22.89 -25.50
C ALA A 815 -27.17 21.59 -25.23
N ASP A 816 -27.72 20.44 -25.61
CA ASP A 816 -27.12 19.13 -25.37
C ASP A 816 -26.95 18.39 -26.70
N TRP A 817 -25.77 17.78 -26.91
CA TRP A 817 -25.49 17.02 -28.12
C TRP A 817 -24.52 15.86 -27.87
N ASN A 818 -24.51 14.91 -28.81
CA ASN A 818 -23.48 13.87 -28.91
C ASN A 818 -22.72 14.07 -30.23
N GLY A 819 -21.43 13.74 -30.27
CA GLY A 819 -20.59 13.81 -31.48
C GLY A 819 -19.57 12.69 -31.59
#